data_AF-A0A0U1D1F2-F1
#
_entry.id   AF-A0A0U1D1F2-F1
#
_cell.length_a   1.000
_cell.length_b   1.000
_cell.length_c   1.000
_cell.angle_alpha   90.00
_cell.angle_beta   90.00
_cell.angle_gamma   90.00
#
_symmetry.space_group_name_H-M   'P 1'
#
loop_
_entity.id
_entity.type
_entity.pdbx_description
1 polymer ?
#
loop_
_entity_poly.entity_id
_entity_poly.type
_entity_poly.pdbx_seq_one_letter_code
_entity_poly.pdbx_strand_id
1 'polypeptide(L)'
;MALAKLSVDHVVGEALALVNDGGLESLTMRRLADRLQAHLPTIYRLVDGKDALVDEMAETILAKALENADTADQEWTHRVKSLAAGLRSALLAQRDGARIVGGNYAAKRANLTFIDTLVGSIQAGGLAREHALWAASSLFCYVLGEVLEQQARPGVRSRRSKVWFVQASIRTSRQAPSSNCSSSTRGSSSDCTCSCRACVADNASPSASAPSLSVTVSGPEQTHVTCWRAAKSTTHRAEREQMRYYYSADAIREAEAPLLASLPDGVLMGRAAYGLATAIATELKLRTGGVAGRRVCAVVGSGDNGGDALWAATFLRRRGAAADAVLLNPEKTHAKALATFRRAGGRLVSGISAATDLVIDGVVGISGRGPLRPNAAAVFEASTAPVVAVDIPSGLDVQTGAADGPHVHAVLTVTFGGLKPVHALGECGRVELVDIGLNLAPTELAGLEAADVRKLWPVPGPHDDKYTQGVTGVVSGSATYPGAAVLSTGAAVAATSGMVRYAGSAGPQVLSHWPEVIAAPSPQEAGRVQAWVVGPGLGTDDTAKAALRFALESDLPVIVDADGLTLLAADPRLLAGRSAPTVLTPHAGEFERLAGAPPGTDRVTATRNLAERLGATVLLKGNVTVVASPGHATYLNPAGQSWAATAGSGDVLSGIIGALLAAGLSAGDAAAAAAFVHARAANLSAADPGPSPAPTSASRILAHVRAAIAAL
;
A
#
# COMPACT_ATOMS: atom_id res chain seq x y z
N MET A 1 0.20 63.73 -17.00
CA MET A 1 -0.66 62.57 -16.64
C MET A 1 -0.44 62.28 -15.17
N ALA A 2 -1.51 62.34 -14.37
CA ALA A 2 -1.41 62.08 -12.93
C ALA A 2 -0.94 60.64 -12.68
N LEU A 3 0.14 60.47 -11.90
CA LEU A 3 0.53 59.16 -11.35
C LEU A 3 -0.63 58.66 -10.50
N ALA A 4 -1.40 57.70 -11.01
CA ALA A 4 -2.37 56.97 -10.21
C ALA A 4 -1.62 56.41 -8.98
N LYS A 5 -2.18 56.59 -7.77
CA LYS A 5 -1.61 55.98 -6.56
C LYS A 5 -1.50 54.48 -6.80
N LEU A 6 -0.28 53.96 -6.74
CA LEU A 6 0.01 52.53 -6.88
C LEU A 6 -0.70 51.78 -5.74
N SER A 7 -1.68 50.94 -6.08
CA SER A 7 -2.43 50.09 -5.15
C SER A 7 -2.06 48.61 -5.36
N VAL A 8 -2.37 47.76 -4.38
CA VAL A 8 -2.18 46.30 -4.49
C VAL A 8 -2.93 45.75 -5.71
N ASP A 9 -4.19 46.15 -5.91
CA ASP A 9 -5.00 45.71 -7.05
C ASP A 9 -4.38 46.06 -8.41
N HIS A 10 -3.78 47.25 -8.53
CA HIS A 10 -3.11 47.66 -9.76
C HIS A 10 -1.83 46.82 -10.00
N VAL A 11 -1.05 46.55 -8.95
CA VAL A 11 0.14 45.69 -9.03
C VAL A 11 -0.23 44.26 -9.42
N VAL A 12 -1.29 43.70 -8.83
CA VAL A 12 -1.78 42.36 -9.14
C VAL A 12 -2.35 42.27 -10.55
N GLY A 13 -3.08 43.30 -10.99
CA GLY A 13 -3.61 43.41 -12.36
C GLY A 13 -2.50 43.37 -13.41
N GLU A 14 -1.44 44.16 -13.22
CA GLU A 14 -0.29 44.16 -14.14
C GLU A 14 0.52 42.87 -14.07
N ALA A 15 0.61 42.22 -12.90
CA ALA A 15 1.25 40.91 -12.77
C ALA A 15 0.49 39.82 -13.54
N LEU A 16 -0.84 39.79 -13.43
CA LEU A 16 -1.70 38.89 -14.21
C LEU A 16 -1.59 39.17 -15.71
N ALA A 17 -1.55 40.45 -16.13
CA ALA A 17 -1.35 40.81 -17.54
C ALA A 17 -0.01 40.29 -18.06
N LEU A 18 1.06 40.43 -17.28
CA LEU A 18 2.40 39.99 -17.64
C LEU A 18 2.50 38.45 -17.76
N VAL A 19 1.78 37.71 -16.92
CA VAL A 19 1.62 36.25 -17.08
C VAL A 19 0.83 35.90 -18.35
N ASN A 20 -0.20 36.66 -18.72
CA ASN A 20 -0.92 36.42 -19.97
C ASN A 20 -0.01 36.64 -21.20
N ASP A 21 0.91 37.60 -21.14
CA ASP A 21 1.83 37.91 -22.23
C ASP A 21 2.91 36.83 -22.42
N GLY A 22 3.47 36.28 -21.33
CA GLY A 22 4.67 35.43 -21.40
C GLY A 22 4.64 34.13 -20.59
N GLY A 23 3.52 33.80 -19.96
CA GLY A 23 3.40 32.70 -19.00
C GLY A 23 3.95 33.04 -17.61
N LEU A 24 3.74 32.17 -16.63
CA LEU A 24 4.12 32.40 -15.23
C LEU A 24 5.63 32.61 -15.04
N GLU A 25 6.45 32.02 -15.91
CA GLU A 25 7.91 32.18 -15.91
C GLU A 25 8.34 33.60 -16.32
N SER A 26 7.49 34.35 -17.03
CA SER A 26 7.78 35.73 -17.40
C SER A 26 7.74 36.67 -16.19
N LEU A 27 7.01 36.28 -15.12
CA LEU A 27 6.80 37.07 -13.91
C LEU A 27 8.07 37.18 -13.09
N THR A 28 8.68 38.37 -13.15
CA THR A 28 9.77 38.78 -12.26
C THR A 28 9.43 40.14 -11.66
N MET A 29 9.86 40.39 -10.43
CA MET A 29 9.62 41.69 -9.78
C MET A 29 10.20 42.86 -10.61
N ARG A 30 11.32 42.62 -11.30
CA ARG A 30 11.95 43.61 -12.17
C ARG A 30 11.09 43.95 -13.38
N ARG A 31 10.61 42.94 -14.14
CA ARG A 31 9.74 43.19 -15.30
C ARG A 31 8.40 43.81 -14.90
N LEU A 32 7.88 43.46 -13.72
CA LEU A 32 6.68 44.08 -13.18
C LEU A 32 6.93 45.56 -12.83
N ALA A 33 8.08 45.89 -12.24
CA ALA A 33 8.48 47.26 -11.95
C ALA A 33 8.62 48.11 -13.22
N ASP A 34 9.25 47.55 -14.25
CA ASP A 34 9.38 48.19 -15.56
C ASP A 34 8.00 48.48 -16.18
N ARG A 35 7.08 47.50 -16.09
CA ARG A 35 5.71 47.61 -16.62
C ARG A 35 4.87 48.65 -15.87
N LEU A 36 4.99 48.71 -14.54
CA LEU A 36 4.31 49.67 -13.68
C LEU A 36 4.95 51.07 -13.72
N GLN A 37 6.10 51.23 -14.39
CA GLN A 37 6.92 52.45 -14.34
C GLN A 37 7.19 52.90 -12.88
N ALA A 38 7.44 51.94 -12.00
CA ALA A 38 7.60 52.15 -10.57
C ALA A 38 8.91 51.56 -10.04
N HIS A 39 9.49 52.17 -9.01
CA HIS A 39 10.68 51.61 -8.36
C HIS A 39 10.33 50.39 -7.52
N LEU A 40 11.17 49.34 -7.57
CA LEU A 40 11.02 48.10 -6.80
C LEU A 40 10.70 48.31 -5.31
N PRO A 41 11.39 49.22 -4.57
CA PRO A 41 11.05 49.47 -3.16
C PRO A 41 9.61 49.94 -2.94
N THR A 42 9.00 50.63 -3.90
CA THR A 42 7.59 51.05 -3.83
C THR A 42 6.65 49.84 -3.95
N ILE A 43 6.98 48.86 -4.79
CA ILE A 43 6.21 47.63 -4.96
C ILE A 43 6.38 46.72 -3.72
N TYR A 44 7.60 46.61 -3.18
CA TYR A 44 7.86 45.80 -1.98
C TYR A 44 7.17 46.33 -0.72
N ARG A 45 6.83 47.62 -0.65
CA ARG A 45 5.98 48.16 0.44
C ARG A 45 4.52 47.69 0.35
N LEU A 46 4.07 47.28 -0.84
CA LEU A 46 2.70 46.83 -1.08
C LEU A 46 2.59 45.31 -1.05
N VAL A 47 3.63 44.60 -1.54
CA VAL A 47 3.64 43.15 -1.64
C VAL A 47 5.03 42.61 -1.31
N ASP A 48 5.13 41.74 -0.31
CA ASP A 48 6.39 41.23 0.25
C ASP A 48 7.02 40.12 -0.62
N GLY A 49 7.30 40.45 -1.87
CA GLY A 49 7.97 39.56 -2.82
C GLY A 49 7.06 38.84 -3.82
N LYS A 50 7.72 38.04 -4.67
CA LYS A 50 7.05 37.33 -5.77
C LYS A 50 6.03 36.32 -5.25
N ASP A 51 6.34 35.62 -4.16
CA ASP A 51 5.43 34.59 -3.61
C ASP A 51 4.17 35.23 -3.03
N ALA A 52 4.31 36.32 -2.27
CA ALA A 52 3.18 37.11 -1.77
C ALA A 52 2.34 37.70 -2.91
N LEU A 53 2.98 38.10 -4.01
CA LEU A 53 2.29 38.57 -5.21
C LEU A 53 1.48 37.45 -5.88
N VAL A 54 2.04 36.26 -5.99
CA VAL A 54 1.34 35.09 -6.52
C VAL A 54 0.14 34.73 -5.63
N ASP A 55 0.23 34.89 -4.31
CA ASP A 55 -0.92 34.72 -3.42
C ASP A 55 -2.05 35.74 -3.69
N GLU A 56 -1.71 37.01 -3.90
CA GLU A 56 -2.71 38.03 -4.25
C GLU A 56 -3.32 37.79 -5.65
N MET A 57 -2.52 37.28 -6.59
CA MET A 57 -3.00 36.85 -7.91
C MET A 57 -3.98 35.68 -7.79
N ALA A 58 -3.67 34.67 -6.97
CA ALA A 58 -4.55 33.54 -6.72
C ALA A 58 -5.86 33.98 -6.06
N GLU A 59 -5.78 34.88 -5.07
CA GLU A 59 -6.95 35.47 -4.41
C GLU A 59 -7.85 36.20 -5.43
N THR A 60 -7.25 36.99 -6.34
CA THR A 60 -7.99 37.71 -7.39
C THR A 60 -8.67 36.75 -8.38
N ILE A 61 -8.03 35.64 -8.73
CA ILE A 61 -8.63 34.61 -9.61
C ILE A 61 -9.80 33.91 -8.90
N LEU A 62 -9.65 33.57 -7.62
CA LEU A 62 -10.70 32.91 -6.84
C LEU A 62 -11.88 33.85 -6.54
N ALA A 63 -11.65 35.14 -6.36
CA ALA A 63 -12.73 36.13 -6.26
C ALA A 63 -13.62 36.13 -7.51
N LYS A 64 -13.00 36.10 -8.71
CA LYS A 64 -13.73 35.97 -9.98
C LYS A 64 -14.49 34.65 -10.11
N ALA A 65 -13.99 33.56 -9.50
CA ALA A 65 -14.69 32.28 -9.51
C ALA A 65 -16.05 32.38 -8.81
N LEU A 66 -16.13 33.14 -7.71
CA LEU A 66 -17.37 33.41 -6.99
C LEU A 66 -18.30 34.35 -7.77
N GLU A 67 -17.76 35.40 -8.40
CA GLU A 67 -18.54 36.32 -9.25
C GLU A 67 -19.17 35.62 -10.47
N ASN A 68 -18.45 34.65 -11.03
CA ASN A 68 -18.91 33.87 -12.19
C ASN A 68 -19.93 32.78 -11.82
N ALA A 69 -20.22 32.57 -10.53
CA ALA A 69 -21.11 31.53 -10.06
C ALA A 69 -22.46 32.12 -9.61
N ASP A 70 -23.54 31.60 -10.18
CA ASP A 70 -24.89 31.78 -9.62
C ASP A 70 -25.06 30.92 -8.35
N THR A 71 -25.06 31.60 -7.21
CA THR A 71 -25.22 31.00 -5.87
C THR A 71 -26.62 31.20 -5.29
N ALA A 72 -27.53 31.87 -6.02
CA ALA A 72 -28.88 32.21 -5.56
C ALA A 72 -29.94 31.16 -5.94
N ASP A 73 -29.60 30.18 -6.79
CA ASP A 73 -30.50 29.08 -7.17
C ASP A 73 -30.97 28.30 -5.93
N GLN A 74 -32.25 27.93 -5.88
CA GLN A 74 -32.83 27.17 -4.76
C GLN A 74 -32.34 25.70 -4.76
N GLU A 75 -32.00 25.14 -5.91
CA GLU A 75 -31.48 23.78 -6.00
C GLU A 75 -29.97 23.73 -5.72
N TRP A 76 -29.59 22.96 -4.71
CA TRP A 76 -28.20 22.89 -4.26
C TRP A 76 -27.25 22.28 -5.30
N THR A 77 -27.73 21.38 -6.15
CA THR A 77 -26.89 20.76 -7.19
C THR A 77 -26.55 21.76 -8.29
N HIS A 78 -27.46 22.68 -8.60
CA HIS A 78 -27.22 23.79 -9.52
C HIS A 78 -26.18 24.75 -8.95
N ARG A 79 -26.28 25.13 -7.67
CA ARG A 79 -25.25 25.95 -7.01
C ARG A 79 -23.86 25.31 -7.08
N VAL A 80 -23.74 24.00 -6.82
CA VAL A 80 -22.47 23.26 -6.92
C VAL A 80 -21.92 23.26 -8.36
N LYS A 81 -22.77 23.00 -9.36
CA LYS A 81 -22.37 23.06 -10.79
C LYS A 81 -21.92 24.46 -11.19
N SER A 82 -22.65 25.47 -10.74
CA SER A 82 -22.39 26.88 -11.01
C SER A 82 -21.05 27.33 -10.41
N LEU A 83 -20.76 26.93 -9.17
CA LEU A 83 -19.46 27.18 -8.52
C LEU A 83 -18.30 26.47 -9.24
N ALA A 84 -18.49 25.21 -9.66
CA ALA A 84 -17.47 24.49 -10.43
C ALA A 84 -17.22 25.14 -11.80
N ALA A 85 -18.28 25.56 -12.50
CA ALA A 85 -18.19 26.27 -13.76
C ALA A 85 -17.54 27.66 -13.61
N GLY A 86 -17.88 28.39 -12.55
CA GLY A 86 -17.30 29.68 -12.20
C GLY A 86 -15.81 29.58 -11.93
N LEU A 87 -15.39 28.59 -11.14
CA LEU A 87 -13.98 28.27 -10.90
C LEU A 87 -13.24 27.93 -12.19
N ARG A 88 -13.79 27.02 -12.99
CA ARG A 88 -13.19 26.64 -14.27
C ARG A 88 -13.00 27.84 -15.20
N SER A 89 -14.03 28.68 -15.33
CA SER A 89 -14.02 29.90 -16.13
C SER A 89 -12.93 30.87 -15.66
N ALA A 90 -12.84 31.12 -14.34
CA ALA A 90 -11.86 32.02 -13.76
C ALA A 90 -10.41 31.53 -13.96
N LEU A 91 -10.17 30.22 -13.80
CA LEU A 91 -8.84 29.63 -14.02
C LEU A 91 -8.42 29.71 -15.49
N LEU A 92 -9.35 29.44 -16.43
CA LEU A 92 -9.07 29.47 -17.87
C LEU A 92 -8.93 30.87 -18.45
N ALA A 93 -9.53 31.88 -17.82
CA ALA A 93 -9.36 33.28 -18.20
C ALA A 93 -7.91 33.77 -18.03
N GLN A 94 -7.06 33.00 -17.35
CA GLN A 94 -5.67 33.34 -17.06
C GLN A 94 -4.72 32.25 -17.60
N ARG A 95 -3.71 32.63 -18.40
CA ARG A 95 -2.83 31.71 -19.16
C ARG A 95 -2.12 30.61 -18.35
N ASP A 96 -1.93 30.82 -17.04
CA ASP A 96 -1.41 29.84 -16.08
C ASP A 96 -2.25 29.84 -14.79
N GLY A 97 -3.55 30.15 -14.89
CA GLY A 97 -4.43 30.36 -13.74
C GLY A 97 -4.46 29.17 -12.79
N ALA A 98 -4.46 27.95 -13.30
CA ALA A 98 -4.46 26.76 -12.47
C ALA A 98 -3.11 26.47 -11.82
N ARG A 99 -1.99 26.88 -12.43
CA ARG A 99 -0.66 26.82 -11.78
C ARG A 99 -0.52 27.89 -10.69
N ILE A 100 -1.08 29.08 -10.90
CA ILE A 100 -1.10 30.16 -9.92
C ILE A 100 -1.90 29.73 -8.68
N VAL A 101 -3.12 29.22 -8.87
CA VAL A 101 -3.99 28.79 -7.77
C VAL A 101 -3.52 27.48 -7.13
N GLY A 102 -3.02 26.52 -7.92
CA GLY A 102 -2.56 25.22 -7.41
C GLY A 102 -1.18 25.25 -6.76
N GLY A 103 -0.34 26.22 -7.11
CA GLY A 103 1.00 26.40 -6.55
C GLY A 103 1.02 27.06 -5.17
N ASN A 104 -0.06 27.76 -4.78
CA ASN A 104 -0.14 28.48 -3.52
C ASN A 104 -1.53 28.34 -2.86
N TYR A 105 -1.58 27.55 -1.79
CA TYR A 105 -2.76 27.41 -0.92
C TYR A 105 -2.68 28.38 0.25
N ALA A 106 -2.76 29.67 -0.01
CA ALA A 106 -2.94 30.64 1.06
C ALA A 106 -4.41 30.57 1.55
N ALA A 107 -4.61 30.49 2.87
CA ALA A 107 -5.94 30.54 3.50
C ALA A 107 -6.46 32.00 3.55
N LYS A 108 -6.64 32.60 2.36
CA LYS A 108 -7.16 33.96 2.18
C LYS A 108 -8.67 33.96 1.96
N ARG A 109 -9.27 35.15 1.98
CA ARG A 109 -10.71 35.37 2.13
C ARG A 109 -11.50 34.73 0.98
N ALA A 110 -11.11 34.94 -0.27
CA ALA A 110 -11.83 34.42 -1.43
C ALA A 110 -11.76 32.89 -1.51
N ASN A 111 -10.59 32.31 -1.20
CA ASN A 111 -10.42 30.86 -1.11
C ASN A 111 -11.32 30.24 -0.03
N LEU A 112 -11.28 30.79 1.19
CA LEU A 112 -12.12 30.32 2.29
C LEU A 112 -13.61 30.50 1.99
N THR A 113 -13.99 31.64 1.40
CA THR A 113 -15.39 31.91 1.01
C THR A 113 -15.85 30.94 -0.08
N PHE A 114 -15.01 30.63 -1.07
CA PHE A 114 -15.33 29.67 -2.12
C PHE A 114 -15.57 28.27 -1.53
N ILE A 115 -14.67 27.80 -0.68
CA ILE A 115 -14.81 26.49 -0.01
C ILE A 115 -16.04 26.47 0.91
N ASP A 116 -16.25 27.50 1.74
CA ASP A 116 -17.41 27.57 2.64
C ASP A 116 -18.73 27.62 1.85
N THR A 117 -18.79 28.35 0.74
CA THR A 117 -19.98 28.43 -0.11
C THR A 117 -20.28 27.08 -0.79
N LEU A 118 -19.23 26.39 -1.23
CA LEU A 118 -19.35 25.07 -1.84
C LEU A 118 -19.79 24.01 -0.81
N VAL A 119 -19.19 24.03 0.37
CA VAL A 119 -19.56 23.17 1.51
C VAL A 119 -21.00 23.44 1.94
N GLY A 120 -21.37 24.70 2.14
CA GLY A 120 -22.74 25.09 2.51
C GLY A 120 -23.77 24.67 1.46
N SER A 121 -23.42 24.78 0.17
CA SER A 121 -24.27 24.27 -0.92
C SER A 121 -24.46 22.76 -0.82
N ILE A 122 -23.39 21.99 -0.59
CA ILE A 122 -23.46 20.53 -0.47
C ILE A 122 -24.23 20.10 0.80
N GLN A 123 -24.07 20.82 1.91
CA GLN A 123 -24.80 20.57 3.16
C GLN A 123 -26.30 20.82 3.02
N ALA A 124 -26.72 21.81 2.21
CA ALA A 124 -28.13 22.03 1.89
C ALA A 124 -28.76 20.83 1.14
N GLY A 125 -27.93 19.95 0.56
CA GLY A 125 -28.33 18.67 -0.02
C GLY A 125 -28.51 17.52 0.99
N GLY A 126 -28.30 17.77 2.29
CA GLY A 126 -28.45 16.79 3.36
C GLY A 126 -27.17 16.01 3.70
N LEU A 127 -26.00 16.41 3.16
CA LEU A 127 -24.73 15.79 3.51
C LEU A 127 -24.17 16.37 4.82
N ALA A 128 -23.64 15.50 5.67
CA ALA A 128 -22.93 15.93 6.88
C ALA A 128 -21.71 16.80 6.54
N ARG A 129 -21.37 17.76 7.40
CA ARG A 129 -20.31 18.77 7.16
C ARG A 129 -18.97 18.14 6.76
N GLU A 130 -18.58 17.06 7.40
CA GLU A 130 -17.35 16.33 7.08
C GLU A 130 -17.37 15.83 5.63
N HIS A 131 -18.43 15.13 5.21
CA HIS A 131 -18.58 14.65 3.83
C HIS A 131 -18.70 15.80 2.82
N ALA A 132 -19.33 16.90 3.20
CA ALA A 132 -19.44 18.10 2.37
C ALA A 132 -18.06 18.75 2.13
N LEU A 133 -17.20 18.81 3.16
CA LEU A 133 -15.80 19.27 3.04
C LEU A 133 -14.97 18.39 2.12
N TRP A 134 -15.09 17.06 2.24
CA TRP A 134 -14.44 16.12 1.33
C TRP A 134 -14.91 16.32 -0.11
N ALA A 135 -16.23 16.37 -0.34
CA ALA A 135 -16.80 16.55 -1.67
C ALA A 135 -16.41 17.91 -2.29
N ALA A 136 -16.42 18.98 -1.52
CA ALA A 136 -15.97 20.31 -1.95
C ALA A 136 -14.49 20.29 -2.37
N SER A 137 -13.63 19.66 -1.56
CA SER A 137 -12.20 19.54 -1.83
C SER A 137 -11.94 18.70 -3.09
N SER A 138 -12.63 17.57 -3.26
CA SER A 138 -12.53 16.74 -4.46
C SER A 138 -12.96 17.47 -5.72
N LEU A 139 -14.06 18.24 -5.66
CA LEU A 139 -14.54 19.02 -6.80
C LEU A 139 -13.55 20.13 -7.17
N PHE A 140 -13.01 20.84 -6.17
CA PHE A 140 -11.99 21.87 -6.38
C PHE A 140 -10.74 21.28 -7.05
N CYS A 141 -10.19 20.19 -6.51
CA CYS A 141 -9.03 19.51 -7.07
C CYS A 141 -9.29 18.98 -8.48
N TYR A 142 -10.49 18.45 -8.75
CA TYR A 142 -10.86 17.96 -10.07
C TYR A 142 -10.86 19.09 -11.11
N VAL A 143 -11.55 20.21 -10.82
CA VAL A 143 -11.60 21.37 -11.74
C VAL A 143 -10.20 21.95 -11.93
N LEU A 144 -9.41 22.06 -10.86
CA LEU A 144 -8.03 22.53 -10.94
C LEU A 144 -7.15 21.62 -11.81
N GLY A 145 -7.25 20.31 -11.63
CA GLY A 145 -6.52 19.31 -12.40
C GLY A 145 -6.88 19.31 -13.88
N GLU A 146 -8.17 19.40 -14.22
CA GLU A 146 -8.64 19.48 -15.61
C GLU A 146 -8.12 20.75 -16.30
N VAL A 147 -8.18 21.90 -15.62
CA VAL A 147 -7.65 23.15 -16.21
C VAL A 147 -6.12 23.12 -16.31
N LEU A 148 -5.41 22.53 -15.35
CA LEU A 148 -3.96 22.32 -15.43
C LEU A 148 -3.58 21.51 -16.66
N GLU A 149 -4.26 20.39 -16.90
CA GLU A 149 -4.02 19.56 -18.07
C GLU A 149 -4.32 20.32 -19.36
N GLN A 150 -5.43 21.08 -19.39
CA GLN A 150 -5.81 21.88 -20.54
C GLN A 150 -4.79 23.00 -20.84
N GLN A 151 -4.26 23.67 -19.82
CA GLN A 151 -3.26 24.73 -19.96
C GLN A 151 -1.87 24.20 -20.33
N ALA A 152 -1.57 22.93 -20.08
CA ALA A 152 -0.29 22.30 -20.41
C ALA A 152 -0.17 21.85 -21.89
N ARG A 153 -1.28 21.78 -22.66
CA ARG A 153 -1.26 21.31 -24.06
C ARG A 153 -0.69 22.37 -25.01
N PRO A 154 0.37 22.10 -25.80
CA PRO A 154 0.91 23.05 -26.76
C PRO A 154 -0.07 23.31 -27.93
N GLY A 155 -0.33 24.58 -28.26
CA GLY A 155 -0.87 24.96 -29.57
C GLY A 155 -2.37 25.31 -29.70
N VAL A 156 -3.18 25.27 -28.64
CA VAL A 156 -4.59 25.69 -28.74
C VAL A 156 -4.75 27.18 -28.39
N ARG A 157 -4.54 28.06 -29.39
CA ARG A 157 -5.10 29.41 -29.33
C ARG A 157 -6.62 29.32 -29.36
N SER A 158 -7.27 29.91 -28.34
CA SER A 158 -8.67 30.34 -28.28
C SER A 158 -9.49 30.09 -29.55
N ARG A 159 -10.07 28.90 -29.68
CA ARG A 159 -11.33 28.71 -30.40
C ARG A 159 -12.43 28.57 -29.36
N ARG A 160 -13.41 29.46 -29.40
CA ARG A 160 -14.72 29.26 -28.77
C ARG A 160 -15.25 27.92 -29.27
N SER A 161 -15.16 26.86 -28.46
CA SER A 161 -15.74 25.58 -28.84
C SER A 161 -16.10 24.73 -27.63
N LYS A 162 -17.43 24.54 -27.52
CA LYS A 162 -18.22 23.51 -26.85
C LYS A 162 -18.04 23.39 -25.33
N VAL A 163 -19.07 23.88 -24.63
CA VAL A 163 -19.38 23.64 -23.23
C VAL A 163 -19.38 22.13 -22.97
N TRP A 164 -18.49 21.67 -22.09
CA TRP A 164 -18.60 20.34 -21.48
C TRP A 164 -19.69 20.42 -20.41
N PHE A 165 -20.74 19.60 -20.54
CA PHE A 165 -21.79 19.53 -19.52
C PHE A 165 -21.35 18.58 -18.40
N VAL A 166 -21.17 19.11 -17.19
CA VAL A 166 -21.12 18.28 -15.98
C VAL A 166 -22.55 17.89 -15.62
N GLN A 167 -22.98 16.70 -16.04
CA GLN A 167 -24.22 16.10 -15.52
C GLN A 167 -23.93 15.40 -14.18
N ALA A 168 -23.91 16.18 -13.10
CA ALA A 168 -24.17 15.61 -11.77
C ALA A 168 -25.65 15.20 -11.73
N SER A 169 -25.90 13.89 -11.60
CA SER A 169 -27.23 13.33 -11.38
C SER A 169 -27.24 12.76 -9.96
N ILE A 170 -28.10 13.33 -9.11
CA ILE A 170 -28.29 12.86 -7.74
C ILE A 170 -29.60 12.09 -7.72
N ARG A 171 -29.52 10.76 -7.65
CA ARG A 171 -30.72 9.94 -7.44
C ARG A 171 -31.06 9.97 -5.95
N THR A 172 -32.07 10.75 -5.59
CA THR A 172 -32.78 10.54 -4.33
C THR A 172 -33.74 9.37 -4.52
N SER A 173 -33.47 8.21 -3.93
CA SER A 173 -34.42 7.09 -3.94
C SER A 173 -35.63 7.43 -3.06
N ARG A 174 -36.63 8.10 -3.64
CA ARG A 174 -37.99 8.18 -3.11
C ARG A 174 -38.97 7.73 -4.18
N GLN A 175 -39.06 6.43 -4.39
CA GLN A 175 -40.26 5.82 -4.96
C GLN A 175 -40.63 4.61 -4.11
N ALA A 176 -41.64 4.80 -3.27
CA ALA A 176 -42.39 3.70 -2.69
C ALA A 176 -43.13 2.98 -3.83
N PRO A 177 -43.20 1.63 -3.84
CA PRO A 177 -43.95 0.93 -4.85
C PRO A 177 -45.44 1.20 -4.66
N SER A 178 -46.09 1.74 -5.68
CA SER A 178 -47.55 1.77 -5.80
C SER A 178 -48.06 0.33 -6.01
N SER A 179 -48.53 -0.31 -4.94
CA SER A 179 -49.27 -1.57 -5.04
C SER A 179 -50.72 -1.28 -5.44
N ASN A 180 -51.03 -1.52 -6.72
CA ASN A 180 -52.38 -1.90 -7.12
C ASN A 180 -52.66 -3.29 -6.52
N CYS A 181 -53.48 -3.36 -5.48
CA CYS A 181 -54.07 -4.62 -5.04
C CYS A 181 -55.55 -4.41 -4.75
N SER A 182 -56.36 -4.90 -5.69
CA SER A 182 -57.80 -5.00 -5.62
C SER A 182 -58.23 -5.90 -4.46
N SER A 183 -59.24 -5.43 -3.72
CA SER A 183 -59.96 -6.13 -2.68
C SER A 183 -60.66 -7.41 -3.18
N SER A 184 -60.43 -8.55 -2.52
CA SER A 184 -61.48 -9.55 -2.30
C SER A 184 -61.17 -10.45 -1.10
N THR A 185 -62.01 -10.27 -0.08
CA THR A 185 -62.36 -11.11 1.07
C THR A 185 -62.11 -12.63 0.96
N ARG A 186 -61.59 -13.24 2.04
CA ARG A 186 -62.31 -14.13 3.00
C ARG A 186 -61.29 -14.81 3.94
N GLY A 187 -61.59 -14.78 5.24
CA GLY A 187 -60.82 -15.48 6.27
C GLY A 187 -61.48 -16.79 6.71
N SER A 188 -60.71 -17.61 7.43
CA SER A 188 -61.12 -18.55 8.50
C SER A 188 -59.87 -19.34 8.95
N SER A 189 -59.40 -19.14 10.18
CA SER A 189 -59.50 -20.08 11.34
C SER A 189 -58.46 -21.23 11.32
N SER A 190 -57.54 -21.23 12.30
CA SER A 190 -57.47 -22.17 13.47
C SER A 190 -56.60 -23.41 13.17
N ASP A 191 -55.75 -23.98 14.01
CA ASP A 191 -55.37 -23.80 15.42
C ASP A 191 -54.15 -24.71 15.72
N CYS A 192 -53.49 -24.48 16.87
CA CYS A 192 -52.64 -25.42 17.65
C CYS A 192 -51.23 -25.81 17.16
N THR A 193 -50.18 -26.07 17.97
CA THR A 193 -49.61 -25.59 19.27
C THR A 193 -48.47 -26.58 19.62
N CYS A 194 -47.23 -26.12 19.85
CA CYS A 194 -46.21 -26.61 20.84
C CYS A 194 -44.86 -25.87 20.64
N SER A 195 -44.46 -24.88 21.45
CA SER A 195 -43.54 -24.97 22.62
C SER A 195 -42.23 -25.76 22.35
N CYS A 196 -41.02 -25.17 22.32
CA CYS A 196 -40.31 -24.63 23.49
C CYS A 196 -39.05 -23.77 23.13
N ARG A 197 -38.93 -22.61 23.78
CA ARG A 197 -37.75 -21.86 24.30
C ARG A 197 -36.57 -21.40 23.40
N ALA A 198 -36.51 -20.07 23.27
CA ALA A 198 -35.42 -19.15 23.65
C ALA A 198 -34.21 -18.95 22.72
N CYS A 199 -34.30 -17.90 21.88
CA CYS A 199 -33.21 -16.93 21.67
C CYS A 199 -33.85 -15.53 21.57
N VAL A 200 -33.47 -14.65 22.48
CA VAL A 200 -33.89 -13.25 22.55
C VAL A 200 -33.26 -12.51 21.36
N ALA A 201 -34.10 -11.98 20.48
CA ALA A 201 -33.71 -11.05 19.42
C ALA A 201 -33.98 -9.63 19.91
N ASP A 202 -32.92 -8.83 19.96
CA ASP A 202 -32.96 -7.41 20.30
C ASP A 202 -33.55 -6.55 19.17
N ASN A 203 -34.19 -5.48 19.64
CA ASN A 203 -35.02 -4.51 18.94
C ASN A 203 -34.46 -3.93 17.63
N ALA A 204 -35.37 -3.86 16.65
CA ALA A 204 -35.26 -3.05 15.46
C ALA A 204 -35.29 -1.53 15.76
N SER A 205 -34.44 -0.76 15.07
CA SER A 205 -34.57 0.69 14.88
C SER A 205 -34.72 0.99 13.38
N PRO A 206 -35.52 2.00 12.97
CA PRO A 206 -35.96 2.15 11.58
C PRO A 206 -34.88 2.79 10.69
N SER A 207 -34.75 2.25 9.48
CA SER A 207 -33.83 2.68 8.44
C SER A 207 -34.30 3.96 7.73
N ALA A 208 -33.56 5.06 7.88
CA ALA A 208 -33.59 6.19 6.95
C ALA A 208 -32.44 6.02 5.93
N SER A 209 -32.78 5.81 4.66
CA SER A 209 -31.81 5.70 3.56
C SER A 209 -31.12 7.06 3.31
N ALA A 210 -29.79 7.11 3.49
CA ALA A 210 -28.98 8.29 3.16
C ALA A 210 -28.85 8.46 1.62
N PRO A 211 -28.88 9.71 1.10
CA PRO A 211 -28.71 9.96 -0.34
C PRO A 211 -27.29 9.65 -0.81
N SER A 212 -27.15 9.04 -1.99
CA SER A 212 -25.87 8.80 -2.67
C SER A 212 -25.68 9.78 -3.83
N LEU A 213 -24.48 10.37 -3.94
CA LEU A 213 -24.13 11.36 -4.95
C LEU A 213 -23.25 10.71 -6.02
N SER A 214 -23.69 10.70 -7.28
CA SER A 214 -22.90 10.22 -8.42
C SER A 214 -22.61 11.36 -9.39
N VAL A 215 -21.34 11.57 -9.72
CA VAL A 215 -20.91 12.55 -10.73
C VAL A 215 -20.54 11.79 -12.01
N THR A 216 -21.11 12.20 -13.14
CA THR A 216 -20.86 11.60 -14.45
C THR A 216 -20.50 12.71 -15.44
N VAL A 217 -19.51 12.46 -16.30
CA VAL A 217 -19.01 13.40 -17.31
C VAL A 217 -19.27 12.78 -18.68
N SER A 218 -19.95 13.51 -19.56
CA SER A 218 -20.22 13.07 -20.93
C SER A 218 -19.28 13.79 -21.90
N GLY A 219 -18.33 13.06 -22.49
CA GLY A 219 -17.55 13.46 -23.66
C GLY A 219 -17.91 12.63 -24.89
N PRO A 220 -17.33 12.91 -26.07
CA PRO A 220 -17.58 12.13 -27.29
C PRO A 220 -17.13 10.66 -27.23
N GLU A 221 -16.46 10.24 -26.17
CA GLU A 221 -16.14 8.84 -25.89
C GLU A 221 -16.74 8.45 -24.53
N GLN A 222 -17.67 7.50 -24.55
CA GLN A 222 -18.35 7.00 -23.35
C GLN A 222 -17.38 6.17 -22.50
N THR A 223 -17.00 6.68 -21.34
CA THR A 223 -16.44 5.86 -20.25
C THR A 223 -17.36 5.97 -19.04
N HIS A 224 -17.96 4.85 -18.65
CA HIS A 224 -18.80 4.75 -17.46
C HIS A 224 -17.91 4.56 -16.23
N VAL A 225 -17.97 5.48 -15.27
CA VAL A 225 -17.36 5.31 -13.94
C VAL A 225 -18.49 5.26 -12.91
N THR A 226 -18.62 4.12 -12.23
CA THR A 226 -19.60 3.88 -11.17
C THR A 226 -19.08 4.39 -9.82
N CYS A 227 -19.98 4.98 -9.04
CA CYS A 227 -19.68 5.67 -7.79
C CYS A 227 -19.36 4.69 -6.64
N TRP A 228 -18.19 4.90 -6.03
CA TRP A 228 -17.68 4.25 -4.83
C TRP A 228 -18.53 4.55 -3.59
N ARG A 229 -18.94 3.52 -2.86
CA ARG A 229 -19.41 3.63 -1.46
C ARG A 229 -18.21 3.42 -0.54
N ALA A 230 -18.05 4.34 0.41
CA ALA A 230 -17.33 4.24 1.68
C ALA A 230 -16.35 3.06 1.85
N ALA A 231 -15.10 3.27 1.44
CA ALA A 231 -13.96 2.59 2.03
C ALA A 231 -13.01 3.68 2.55
N LYS A 232 -12.98 3.84 3.87
CA LYS A 232 -11.96 4.64 4.55
C LYS A 232 -10.58 4.05 4.22
N SER A 233 -9.63 4.92 3.89
CA SER A 233 -8.17 4.66 3.75
C SER A 233 -7.65 3.84 2.56
N THR A 234 -8.43 3.60 1.50
CA THR A 234 -8.00 2.71 0.39
C THR A 234 -7.54 3.41 -0.89
N THR A 235 -7.55 4.74 -1.00
CA THR A 235 -7.12 5.41 -2.23
C THR A 235 -5.61 5.33 -2.50
N HIS A 236 -4.77 5.05 -1.49
CA HIS A 236 -3.37 4.63 -1.70
C HIS A 236 -3.19 3.10 -1.84
N ARG A 237 -4.27 2.32 -1.68
CA ARG A 237 -4.25 0.86 -1.73
C ARG A 237 -4.77 0.31 -3.06
N ALA A 238 -5.69 1.03 -3.73
CA ALA A 238 -6.27 0.62 -5.01
C ALA A 238 -5.28 0.69 -6.19
N GLU A 239 -4.20 1.47 -6.10
CA GLU A 239 -3.13 1.46 -7.11
C GLU A 239 -2.04 0.41 -6.84
N ARG A 240 -2.11 -0.32 -5.69
CA ARG A 240 -1.18 -1.40 -5.32
C ARG A 240 -1.76 -2.79 -5.62
N GLU A 241 -2.48 -2.94 -6.74
CA GLU A 241 -3.08 -4.21 -7.17
C GLU A 241 -2.22 -4.96 -8.20
N GLN A 242 -0.93 -4.62 -8.29
CA GLN A 242 0.03 -5.29 -9.15
C GLN A 242 1.16 -5.88 -8.30
N MET A 243 1.69 -7.00 -8.78
CA MET A 243 2.85 -7.67 -8.22
C MET A 243 3.97 -6.68 -7.88
N ARG A 244 4.51 -6.79 -6.66
CA ARG A 244 5.64 -5.97 -6.23
C ARG A 244 6.92 -6.53 -6.85
N TYR A 245 7.70 -5.69 -7.49
CA TYR A 245 9.05 -6.04 -7.94
C TYR A 245 10.11 -5.35 -7.09
N TYR A 246 11.21 -6.06 -6.87
CA TYR A 246 12.36 -5.57 -6.12
C TYR A 246 13.55 -5.39 -7.07
N TYR A 247 14.16 -4.21 -6.99
CA TYR A 247 15.16 -3.73 -7.93
C TYR A 247 16.52 -3.55 -7.26
N SER A 248 17.59 -3.85 -8.00
CA SER A 248 18.94 -3.51 -7.55
C SER A 248 19.11 -1.98 -7.51
N ALA A 249 20.08 -1.51 -6.71
CA ALA A 249 20.42 -0.09 -6.67
C ALA A 249 20.82 0.43 -8.06
N ASP A 250 21.50 -0.40 -8.86
CA ASP A 250 21.96 -0.01 -10.20
C ASP A 250 20.80 0.07 -11.19
N ALA A 251 19.83 -0.85 -11.14
CA ALA A 251 18.63 -0.77 -11.98
C ALA A 251 17.83 0.51 -11.74
N ILE A 252 17.75 0.97 -10.49
CA ILE A 252 17.09 2.23 -10.15
C ILE A 252 17.88 3.42 -10.70
N ARG A 253 19.20 3.46 -10.51
CA ARG A 253 20.05 4.53 -11.05
C ARG A 253 19.97 4.62 -12.58
N GLU A 254 19.97 3.49 -13.25
CA GLU A 254 19.83 3.39 -14.71
C GLU A 254 18.48 3.93 -15.18
N ALA A 255 17.39 3.64 -14.45
CA ALA A 255 16.06 4.15 -14.75
C ALA A 255 15.90 5.65 -14.42
N GLU A 256 16.62 6.17 -13.44
CA GLU A 256 16.60 7.59 -13.06
C GLU A 256 17.37 8.48 -14.04
N ALA A 257 18.46 7.98 -14.64
CA ALA A 257 19.35 8.79 -15.47
C ALA A 257 18.65 9.51 -16.65
N PRO A 258 17.77 8.87 -17.43
CA PRO A 258 17.01 9.55 -18.50
C PRO A 258 16.08 10.63 -17.96
N LEU A 259 15.44 10.38 -16.81
CA LEU A 259 14.50 11.30 -16.20
C LEU A 259 15.22 12.54 -15.66
N LEU A 260 16.34 12.36 -14.98
CA LEU A 260 17.24 13.43 -14.51
C LEU A 260 17.75 14.28 -15.67
N ALA A 261 18.07 13.68 -16.82
CA ALA A 261 18.51 14.41 -18.00
C ALA A 261 17.39 15.23 -18.68
N SER A 262 16.14 14.80 -18.54
CA SER A 262 14.98 15.42 -19.19
C SER A 262 14.28 16.52 -18.38
N LEU A 263 14.46 16.52 -17.05
CA LEU A 263 13.79 17.44 -16.14
C LEU A 263 14.69 18.61 -15.73
N PRO A 264 14.13 19.79 -15.44
CA PRO A 264 14.89 20.87 -14.82
C PRO A 264 15.52 20.43 -13.49
N ASP A 265 16.69 21.00 -13.18
CA ASP A 265 17.46 20.68 -11.98
C ASP A 265 16.62 20.80 -10.70
N GLY A 266 16.60 19.73 -9.90
CA GLY A 266 15.90 19.65 -8.62
C GLY A 266 14.39 19.31 -8.68
N VAL A 267 13.79 19.10 -9.86
CA VAL A 267 12.36 18.71 -9.95
C VAL A 267 12.13 17.32 -9.36
N LEU A 268 12.98 16.34 -9.68
CA LEU A 268 12.85 14.96 -9.19
C LEU A 268 13.01 14.90 -7.66
N MET A 269 14.07 15.54 -7.15
CA MET A 269 14.30 15.71 -5.70
C MET A 269 13.13 16.44 -5.03
N GLY A 270 12.56 17.46 -5.67
CA GLY A 270 11.38 18.15 -5.16
C GLY A 270 10.15 17.25 -5.02
N ARG A 271 9.92 16.35 -5.98
CA ARG A 271 8.83 15.34 -5.91
C ARG A 271 9.08 14.33 -4.79
N ALA A 272 10.28 13.76 -4.73
CA ALA A 272 10.69 12.81 -3.69
C ALA A 272 10.52 13.43 -2.29
N ALA A 273 11.10 14.62 -2.08
CA ALA A 273 11.01 15.33 -0.80
C ALA A 273 9.58 15.75 -0.42
N TYR A 274 8.72 16.08 -1.38
CA TYR A 274 7.31 16.39 -1.11
C TYR A 274 6.52 15.14 -0.69
N GLY A 275 6.71 14.02 -1.40
CA GLY A 275 6.14 12.73 -1.02
C GLY A 275 6.61 12.29 0.36
N LEU A 276 7.92 12.37 0.61
CA LEU A 276 8.52 12.13 1.93
C LEU A 276 7.91 12.99 3.03
N ALA A 277 7.77 14.30 2.82
CA ALA A 277 7.15 15.19 3.80
C ALA A 277 5.69 14.85 4.08
N THR A 278 4.96 14.36 3.07
CA THR A 278 3.55 13.98 3.19
C THR A 278 3.40 12.70 4.01
N ALA A 279 4.25 11.70 3.75
CA ALA A 279 4.32 10.47 4.54
C ALA A 279 4.70 10.76 6.00
N ILE A 280 5.74 11.57 6.23
CA ILE A 280 6.14 11.99 7.59
C ILE A 280 5.02 12.76 8.29
N ALA A 281 4.34 13.68 7.60
CA ALA A 281 3.22 14.41 8.19
C ALA A 281 2.07 13.48 8.61
N THR A 282 1.82 12.42 7.84
CA THR A 282 0.81 11.41 8.15
C THR A 282 1.22 10.58 9.37
N GLU A 283 2.48 10.14 9.43
CA GLU A 283 3.04 9.43 10.59
C GLU A 283 2.96 10.28 11.85
N LEU A 284 3.35 11.56 11.75
CA LEU A 284 3.32 12.50 12.86
C LEU A 284 1.90 12.72 13.38
N LYS A 285 0.90 12.83 12.48
CA LYS A 285 -0.52 12.92 12.85
C LYS A 285 -1.01 11.65 13.53
N LEU A 286 -0.65 10.47 13.03
CA LEU A 286 -1.04 9.19 13.60
C LEU A 286 -0.58 9.09 15.07
N ARG A 287 0.65 9.57 15.35
CA ARG A 287 1.26 9.45 16.68
C ARG A 287 0.89 10.56 17.64
N THR A 288 0.65 11.76 17.14
CA THR A 288 0.52 12.97 17.97
C THR A 288 -0.77 13.75 17.76
N GLY A 289 -1.64 13.31 16.84
CA GLY A 289 -2.90 13.97 16.51
C GLY A 289 -2.78 15.23 15.62
N GLY A 290 -1.58 15.65 15.21
CA GLY A 290 -1.39 16.85 14.39
C GLY A 290 0.02 17.04 13.84
N VAL A 291 0.24 18.14 13.11
CA VAL A 291 1.57 18.55 12.60
C VAL A 291 2.01 19.88 13.23
N ALA A 292 1.11 20.86 13.30
CA ALA A 292 1.40 22.15 13.91
C ALA A 292 1.73 21.99 15.40
N GLY A 293 2.79 22.67 15.86
CA GLY A 293 3.27 22.60 17.24
C GLY A 293 4.08 21.35 17.58
N ARG A 294 4.22 20.39 16.66
CA ARG A 294 5.05 19.19 16.82
C ARG A 294 6.49 19.44 16.42
N ARG A 295 7.41 18.61 16.92
CA ARG A 295 8.85 18.74 16.66
C ARG A 295 9.39 17.56 15.88
N VAL A 296 10.07 17.84 14.78
CA VAL A 296 10.82 16.86 14.00
C VAL A 296 12.31 17.17 14.03
N CYS A 297 13.15 16.14 13.98
CA CYS A 297 14.60 16.28 13.90
C CYS A 297 15.15 15.46 12.72
N ALA A 298 15.82 16.11 11.77
CA ALA A 298 16.51 15.41 10.68
C ALA A 298 17.97 15.09 11.06
N VAL A 299 18.37 13.82 10.94
CA VAL A 299 19.77 13.41 11.04
C VAL A 299 20.32 13.32 9.62
N VAL A 300 21.28 14.19 9.30
CA VAL A 300 21.61 14.54 7.91
C VAL A 300 23.03 14.07 7.57
N GLY A 301 23.13 13.20 6.57
CA GLY A 301 24.39 12.79 5.97
C GLY A 301 24.88 13.71 4.85
N SER A 302 25.90 13.26 4.13
CA SER A 302 26.60 14.04 3.10
C SER A 302 26.06 13.87 1.67
N GLY A 303 25.06 13.01 1.47
CA GLY A 303 24.51 12.69 0.14
C GLY A 303 23.12 13.27 -0.09
N ASP A 304 22.50 12.86 -1.20
CA ASP A 304 21.17 13.33 -1.62
C ASP A 304 20.07 12.98 -0.62
N ASN A 305 20.16 11.82 0.06
CA ASN A 305 19.27 11.48 1.18
C ASN A 305 19.25 12.53 2.29
N GLY A 306 20.42 13.14 2.58
CA GLY A 306 20.51 14.23 3.53
C GLY A 306 19.82 15.49 3.02
N GLY A 307 19.90 15.74 1.71
CA GLY A 307 19.16 16.79 1.02
C GLY A 307 17.65 16.58 1.12
N ASP A 308 17.15 15.38 0.82
CA ASP A 308 15.74 15.02 0.89
C ASP A 308 15.17 15.17 2.30
N ALA A 309 15.93 14.72 3.32
CA ALA A 309 15.55 14.91 4.72
C ALA A 309 15.43 16.40 5.10
N LEU A 310 16.37 17.24 4.66
CA LEU A 310 16.32 18.69 4.90
C LEU A 310 15.16 19.36 4.16
N TRP A 311 14.86 18.96 2.92
CA TRP A 311 13.70 19.47 2.18
C TRP A 311 12.39 19.06 2.84
N ALA A 312 12.26 17.79 3.25
CA ALA A 312 11.08 17.32 3.96
C ALA A 312 10.87 18.05 5.29
N ALA A 313 11.93 18.22 6.08
CA ALA A 313 11.89 19.01 7.30
C ALA A 313 11.51 20.48 7.04
N THR A 314 11.94 21.06 5.92
CA THR A 314 11.54 22.41 5.49
C THR A 314 10.03 22.49 5.19
N PHE A 315 9.48 21.49 4.50
CA PHE A 315 8.03 21.45 4.22
C PHE A 315 7.19 21.28 5.48
N LEU A 316 7.64 20.45 6.43
CA LEU A 316 6.98 20.30 7.73
C LEU A 316 7.05 21.59 8.55
N ARG A 317 8.19 22.28 8.51
CA ARG A 317 8.38 23.58 9.16
C ARG A 317 7.38 24.62 8.65
N ARG A 318 7.19 24.71 7.33
CA ARG A 318 6.20 25.59 6.69
C ARG A 318 4.76 25.23 7.07
N ARG A 319 4.50 23.99 7.51
CA ARG A 319 3.19 23.52 8.00
C ARG A 319 3.03 23.68 9.53
N GLY A 320 3.93 24.41 10.19
CA GLY A 320 3.82 24.77 11.60
C GLY A 320 4.51 23.82 12.58
N ALA A 321 5.26 22.81 12.09
CA ALA A 321 6.13 22.02 12.96
C ALA A 321 7.38 22.83 13.38
N ALA A 322 7.95 22.55 14.54
CA ALA A 322 9.34 22.87 14.82
C ALA A 322 10.24 21.85 14.11
N ALA A 323 11.28 22.32 13.42
CA ALA A 323 12.19 21.46 12.69
C ALA A 323 13.63 21.76 13.08
N ASP A 324 14.31 20.74 13.61
CA ASP A 324 15.72 20.76 13.97
C ASP A 324 16.52 19.84 13.02
N ALA A 325 17.82 20.06 12.85
CA ALA A 325 18.69 19.17 12.08
C ALA A 325 20.05 18.97 12.75
N VAL A 326 20.49 17.70 12.81
CA VAL A 326 21.83 17.28 13.22
C VAL A 326 22.63 16.98 11.96
N LEU A 327 23.71 17.72 11.72
CA LEU A 327 24.58 17.52 10.56
C LEU A 327 25.75 16.61 10.96
N LEU A 328 25.82 15.42 10.37
CA LEU A 328 26.93 14.49 10.64
C LEU A 328 28.23 14.91 9.97
N ASN A 329 28.13 15.61 8.83
CA ASN A 329 29.25 16.25 8.15
C ASN A 329 28.80 17.60 7.56
N PRO A 330 28.94 18.70 8.32
CA PRO A 330 28.48 20.03 7.90
C PRO A 330 29.09 20.51 6.58
N GLU A 331 30.35 20.17 6.30
CA GLU A 331 31.09 20.63 5.12
C GLU A 331 30.59 19.96 3.82
N LYS A 332 30.08 18.74 3.93
CA LYS A 332 29.56 17.95 2.80
C LYS A 332 28.03 17.88 2.74
N THR A 333 27.34 18.63 3.61
CA THR A 333 25.88 18.67 3.60
C THR A 333 25.37 19.33 2.32
N HIS A 334 24.25 18.84 1.78
CA HIS A 334 23.63 19.40 0.58
C HIS A 334 23.29 20.91 0.75
N ALA A 335 24.12 21.79 0.17
CA ALA A 335 24.13 23.23 0.47
C ALA A 335 22.79 23.94 0.21
N LYS A 336 22.13 23.65 -0.93
CA LYS A 336 20.86 24.27 -1.33
C LYS A 336 19.71 23.93 -0.37
N ALA A 337 19.62 22.66 0.03
CA ALA A 337 18.64 22.17 1.00
C ALA A 337 18.88 22.81 2.38
N LEU A 338 20.13 22.84 2.85
CA LEU A 338 20.51 23.44 4.12
C LEU A 338 20.20 24.95 4.18
N ALA A 339 20.54 25.69 3.12
CA ALA A 339 20.23 27.11 3.04
C ALA A 339 18.72 27.38 3.07
N THR A 340 17.93 26.52 2.41
CA THR A 340 16.47 26.64 2.39
C THR A 340 15.84 26.28 3.72
N PHE A 341 16.34 25.23 4.39
CA PHE A 341 15.94 24.84 5.73
C PHE A 341 16.15 25.96 6.74
N ARG A 342 17.34 26.58 6.75
CA ARG A 342 17.64 27.74 7.60
C ARG A 342 16.72 28.93 7.32
N ARG A 343 16.49 29.25 6.05
CA ARG A 343 15.58 30.36 5.65
C ARG A 343 14.14 30.13 6.09
N ALA A 344 13.70 28.88 6.12
CA ALA A 344 12.39 28.50 6.66
C ALA A 344 12.32 28.53 8.20
N GLY A 345 13.39 28.94 8.89
CA GLY A 345 13.45 29.00 10.34
C GLY A 345 13.69 27.64 10.99
N GLY A 346 14.29 26.68 10.25
CA GLY A 346 14.83 25.45 10.81
C GLY A 346 16.12 25.71 11.59
N ARG A 347 16.37 24.94 12.65
CA ARG A 347 17.54 25.14 13.54
C ARG A 347 18.53 23.99 13.40
N LEU A 348 19.82 24.32 13.52
CA LEU A 348 20.85 23.31 13.65
C LEU A 348 21.11 23.02 15.12
N VAL A 349 21.22 21.75 15.45
CA VAL A 349 21.44 21.25 16.82
C VAL A 349 22.54 20.20 16.80
N SER A 350 23.19 19.96 17.94
CA SER A 350 24.24 18.97 18.09
C SER A 350 23.73 17.54 18.33
N GLY A 351 22.45 17.39 18.70
CA GLY A 351 21.82 16.10 18.98
C GLY A 351 20.30 16.19 18.98
N ILE A 352 19.65 15.04 19.06
CA ILE A 352 18.19 14.94 19.06
C ILE A 352 17.65 15.38 20.43
N SER A 353 16.74 16.35 20.44
CA SER A 353 16.10 16.79 21.69
C SER A 353 15.13 15.73 22.22
N ALA A 354 15.05 15.56 23.53
CA ALA A 354 14.05 14.69 24.18
C ALA A 354 12.59 15.11 23.88
N ALA A 355 12.35 16.36 23.46
CA ALA A 355 11.04 16.84 23.04
C ALA A 355 10.73 16.58 21.55
N THR A 356 11.56 15.80 20.85
CA THR A 356 11.35 15.45 19.44
C THR A 356 10.26 14.38 19.33
N ASP A 357 9.23 14.68 18.55
CA ASP A 357 8.11 13.75 18.33
C ASP A 357 8.45 12.68 17.26
N LEU A 358 9.32 13.01 16.30
CA LEU A 358 9.70 12.12 15.19
C LEU A 358 11.07 12.50 14.60
N VAL A 359 11.89 11.49 14.33
CA VAL A 359 13.23 11.65 13.75
C VAL A 359 13.21 11.25 12.27
N ILE A 360 13.91 12.00 11.42
CA ILE A 360 14.05 11.70 9.98
C ILE A 360 15.49 11.21 9.77
N ASP A 361 15.65 9.94 9.38
CA ASP A 361 16.95 9.40 9.00
C ASP A 361 17.25 9.73 7.54
N GLY A 362 18.14 10.70 7.32
CA GLY A 362 18.71 11.06 6.03
C GLY A 362 20.22 10.84 5.99
N VAL A 363 20.74 9.82 6.68
CA VAL A 363 22.19 9.60 6.77
C VAL A 363 22.76 9.04 5.47
N VAL A 364 22.26 7.91 4.99
CA VAL A 364 22.67 7.31 3.70
C VAL A 364 21.50 6.59 3.03
N GLY A 365 21.53 6.48 1.70
CA GLY A 365 20.55 5.73 0.90
C GLY A 365 21.18 4.53 0.22
N ILE A 366 20.76 4.23 -1.02
CA ILE A 366 21.29 3.11 -1.84
C ILE A 366 22.82 3.09 -2.06
N SER A 367 23.53 4.18 -1.77
CA SER A 367 25.00 4.26 -1.86
C SER A 367 25.72 3.90 -0.55
N GLY A 368 24.98 3.78 0.56
CA GLY A 368 25.51 3.40 1.86
C GLY A 368 26.04 1.97 1.85
N ARG A 369 27.11 1.71 2.62
CA ARG A 369 27.65 0.37 2.85
C ARG A 369 28.04 0.20 4.31
N GLY A 370 27.70 -0.96 4.87
CA GLY A 370 28.05 -1.34 6.24
C GLY A 370 27.27 -0.57 7.31
N PRO A 371 27.60 -0.82 8.59
CA PRO A 371 26.89 -0.25 9.73
C PRO A 371 27.08 1.27 9.84
N LEU A 372 26.23 1.90 10.66
CA LEU A 372 26.38 3.30 11.04
C LEU A 372 27.77 3.54 11.64
N ARG A 373 28.37 4.66 11.24
CA ARG A 373 29.61 5.15 11.87
C ARG A 373 29.32 5.54 13.33
N PRO A 374 30.30 5.46 14.25
CA PRO A 374 30.08 5.72 15.68
C PRO A 374 29.42 7.07 15.99
N ASN A 375 29.77 8.13 15.24
CA ASN A 375 29.17 9.45 15.42
C ASN A 375 27.68 9.50 15.01
N ALA A 376 27.27 8.71 14.02
CA ALA A 376 25.87 8.59 13.62
C ALA A 376 25.10 7.68 14.59
N ALA A 377 25.68 6.54 14.96
CA ALA A 377 25.09 5.61 15.93
C ALA A 377 24.76 6.30 17.26
N ALA A 378 25.71 7.06 17.81
CA ALA A 378 25.52 7.82 19.06
C ALA A 378 24.36 8.83 19.02
N VAL A 379 24.05 9.39 17.84
CA VAL A 379 22.93 10.33 17.69
C VAL A 379 21.60 9.60 17.81
N PHE A 380 21.45 8.44 17.18
CA PHE A 380 20.23 7.63 17.25
C PHE A 380 20.06 6.95 18.61
N GLU A 381 21.14 6.43 19.20
CA GLU A 381 21.13 5.80 20.54
C GLU A 381 20.69 6.77 21.65
N ALA A 382 20.97 8.06 21.48
CA ALA A 382 20.57 9.10 22.43
C ALA A 382 19.07 9.46 22.37
N SER A 383 18.28 8.85 21.46
CA SER A 383 16.86 9.15 21.27
C SER A 383 15.99 7.89 21.32
N THR A 384 14.80 8.04 21.89
CA THR A 384 13.73 7.02 21.83
C THR A 384 12.59 7.42 20.89
N ALA A 385 12.74 8.56 20.20
CA ALA A 385 11.72 9.04 19.27
C ALA A 385 11.60 8.10 18.06
N PRO A 386 10.39 7.88 17.53
CA PRO A 386 10.19 7.05 16.35
C PRO A 386 10.91 7.63 15.13
N VAL A 387 11.55 6.77 14.34
CA VAL A 387 12.35 7.16 13.18
C VAL A 387 11.62 6.85 11.87
N VAL A 388 11.57 7.83 10.96
CA VAL A 388 11.19 7.65 9.56
C VAL A 388 12.46 7.68 8.71
N ALA A 389 12.74 6.58 7.99
CA ALA A 389 13.91 6.49 7.13
C ALA A 389 13.63 7.00 5.71
N VAL A 390 14.58 7.76 5.18
CA VAL A 390 14.58 8.24 3.80
C VAL A 390 15.25 7.20 2.92
N ASP A 391 14.53 6.72 1.93
CA ASP A 391 14.92 5.66 1.00
C ASP A 391 15.10 4.29 1.65
N ILE A 392 16.09 4.13 2.53
CA ILE A 392 16.46 2.88 3.21
C ILE A 392 16.91 3.23 4.64
N PRO A 393 16.59 2.44 5.67
CA PRO A 393 17.16 2.64 7.00
C PRO A 393 18.69 2.55 6.95
N SER A 394 19.35 3.60 7.42
CA SER A 394 20.81 3.70 7.37
C SER A 394 21.47 2.61 8.20
N GLY A 395 22.43 1.90 7.60
CA GLY A 395 23.15 0.78 8.22
C GLY A 395 22.67 -0.60 7.78
N LEU A 396 21.58 -0.70 7.01
CA LEU A 396 21.13 -1.94 6.38
C LEU A 396 21.78 -2.15 5.01
N ASP A 397 22.09 -3.41 4.68
CA ASP A 397 22.50 -3.80 3.33
C ASP A 397 21.31 -3.79 2.37
N VAL A 398 21.48 -3.14 1.21
CA VAL A 398 20.41 -2.90 0.24
C VAL A 398 19.88 -4.19 -0.40
N GLN A 399 20.74 -5.21 -0.57
CA GLN A 399 20.42 -6.44 -1.30
C GLN A 399 19.90 -7.54 -0.39
N THR A 400 20.49 -7.66 0.80
CA THR A 400 20.21 -8.76 1.74
C THR A 400 19.29 -8.33 2.88
N GLY A 401 19.20 -7.03 3.16
CA GLY A 401 18.53 -6.49 4.34
C GLY A 401 19.25 -6.77 5.66
N ALA A 402 20.47 -7.32 5.61
CA ALA A 402 21.25 -7.64 6.80
C ALA A 402 21.85 -6.39 7.46
N ALA A 403 22.11 -6.50 8.76
CA ALA A 403 22.78 -5.50 9.56
C ALA A 403 23.97 -6.13 10.31
N ASP A 404 25.20 -5.73 9.96
CA ASP A 404 26.43 -6.23 10.59
C ASP A 404 26.89 -5.36 11.77
N GLY A 405 26.03 -4.47 12.28
CA GLY A 405 26.33 -3.56 13.37
C GLY A 405 25.20 -2.54 13.64
N PRO A 406 25.51 -1.41 14.29
CA PRO A 406 24.53 -0.36 14.56
C PRO A 406 23.84 0.12 13.29
N HIS A 407 22.51 0.15 13.30
CA HIS A 407 21.67 0.59 12.19
C HIS A 407 20.42 1.29 12.72
N VAL A 408 19.71 1.97 11.83
CA VAL A 408 18.46 2.66 12.17
C VAL A 408 17.30 1.67 12.22
N HIS A 409 16.58 1.63 13.36
CA HIS A 409 15.29 0.96 13.46
C HIS A 409 14.16 1.93 13.10
N ALA A 410 13.64 1.81 11.88
CA ALA A 410 12.59 2.68 11.38
C ALA A 410 11.19 2.15 11.71
N VAL A 411 10.26 3.04 12.06
CA VAL A 411 8.83 2.71 12.12
C VAL A 411 8.17 2.78 10.73
N LEU A 412 8.78 3.56 9.84
CA LEU A 412 8.36 3.80 8.46
C LEU A 412 9.60 4.09 7.61
N THR A 413 9.72 3.44 6.46
CA THR A 413 10.68 3.79 5.41
C THR A 413 9.91 4.32 4.21
N VAL A 414 10.30 5.50 3.73
CA VAL A 414 9.72 6.11 2.53
C VAL A 414 10.76 6.02 1.42
N THR A 415 10.50 5.18 0.43
CA THR A 415 11.38 4.94 -0.71
C THR A 415 10.87 5.59 -1.98
N PHE A 416 11.78 5.79 -2.92
CA PHE A 416 11.50 6.42 -4.21
C PHE A 416 11.81 5.48 -5.36
N GLY A 417 11.14 5.70 -6.50
CA GLY A 417 11.41 5.04 -7.78
C GLY A 417 10.92 3.60 -7.87
N GLY A 418 11.44 2.73 -7.00
CA GLY A 418 11.07 1.31 -6.92
C GLY A 418 11.42 0.73 -5.56
N LEU A 419 10.87 -0.45 -5.26
CA LEU A 419 11.23 -1.19 -4.06
C LEU A 419 12.60 -1.86 -4.27
N LYS A 420 13.43 -1.90 -3.23
CA LYS A 420 14.71 -2.64 -3.21
C LYS A 420 14.55 -3.89 -2.35
N PRO A 421 15.38 -4.94 -2.51
CA PRO A 421 15.30 -6.17 -1.71
C PRO A 421 15.24 -5.93 -0.20
N VAL A 422 16.01 -4.97 0.33
CA VAL A 422 15.99 -4.56 1.74
C VAL A 422 14.60 -4.18 2.27
N HIS A 423 13.70 -3.67 1.43
CA HIS A 423 12.34 -3.31 1.86
C HIS A 423 11.45 -4.50 2.15
N ALA A 424 11.78 -5.67 1.60
CA ALA A 424 11.17 -6.92 2.00
C ALA A 424 11.96 -7.57 3.13
N LEU A 425 13.29 -7.66 2.99
CA LEU A 425 14.16 -8.51 3.80
C LEU A 425 14.62 -7.89 5.13
N GLY A 426 14.80 -6.57 5.17
CA GLY A 426 15.36 -5.85 6.30
C GLY A 426 14.32 -5.21 7.22
N GLU A 427 14.80 -4.66 8.34
CA GLU A 427 13.98 -4.00 9.36
C GLU A 427 13.57 -2.57 8.94
N CYS A 428 12.73 -2.47 7.91
CA CYS A 428 12.28 -1.18 7.35
C CYS A 428 10.99 -0.62 7.98
N GLY A 429 10.44 -1.27 9.00
CA GLY A 429 9.11 -0.94 9.51
C GLY A 429 8.05 -1.03 8.41
N ARG A 430 7.11 -0.08 8.38
CA ARG A 430 6.19 0.05 7.24
C ARG A 430 6.93 0.63 6.03
N VAL A 431 6.67 0.13 4.82
CA VAL A 431 7.30 0.67 3.60
C VAL A 431 6.29 1.39 2.74
N GLU A 432 6.58 2.66 2.42
CA GLU A 432 5.82 3.47 1.49
C GLU A 432 6.67 3.83 0.27
N LEU A 433 6.20 3.44 -0.92
CA LEU A 433 6.82 3.84 -2.18
C LEU A 433 6.16 5.13 -2.67
N VAL A 434 6.97 6.17 -2.83
CA VAL A 434 6.59 7.41 -3.51
C VAL A 434 6.97 7.26 -4.98
N ASP A 435 5.96 7.32 -5.84
CA ASP A 435 6.17 7.35 -7.28
C ASP A 435 6.78 8.70 -7.69
N ILE A 436 7.93 8.64 -8.35
CA ILE A 436 8.64 9.80 -8.88
C ILE A 436 8.58 9.88 -10.41
N GLY A 437 7.86 8.95 -11.05
CA GLY A 437 7.67 8.83 -12.48
C GLY A 437 8.66 7.91 -13.18
N LEU A 438 9.17 6.88 -12.48
CA LEU A 438 10.02 5.87 -13.12
C LEU A 438 9.17 4.79 -13.78
N ASN A 439 9.58 4.36 -14.97
CA ASN A 439 9.04 3.18 -15.61
C ASN A 439 10.04 2.03 -15.46
N LEU A 440 9.70 1.04 -14.64
CA LEU A 440 10.56 -0.09 -14.32
C LEU A 440 9.97 -1.38 -14.88
N ALA A 441 10.79 -2.17 -15.58
CA ALA A 441 10.39 -3.48 -16.06
C ALA A 441 10.23 -4.49 -14.91
N PRO A 442 9.48 -5.59 -15.08
CA PRO A 442 9.48 -6.72 -14.14
C PRO A 442 10.90 -7.24 -13.85
N THR A 443 11.11 -7.78 -12.64
CA THR A 443 12.38 -8.39 -12.22
C THR A 443 12.19 -9.81 -11.70
N GLU A 444 13.29 -10.56 -11.61
CA GLU A 444 13.34 -11.94 -11.08
C GLU A 444 13.17 -12.02 -9.55
N LEU A 445 12.86 -10.90 -8.88
CA LEU A 445 12.59 -10.86 -7.45
C LEU A 445 11.29 -10.10 -7.22
N ALA A 446 10.25 -10.81 -6.83
CA ALA A 446 8.90 -10.28 -6.76
C ALA A 446 8.18 -10.64 -5.45
N GLY A 447 7.05 -10.01 -5.16
CA GLY A 447 6.16 -10.35 -4.06
C GLY A 447 4.72 -10.28 -4.53
N LEU A 448 3.94 -11.32 -4.25
CA LEU A 448 2.53 -11.37 -4.61
C LEU A 448 1.72 -10.39 -3.76
N GLU A 449 0.80 -9.68 -4.39
CA GLU A 449 -0.25 -8.91 -3.72
C GLU A 449 -1.57 -9.66 -3.75
N ALA A 450 -2.56 -9.18 -2.99
CA ALA A 450 -3.88 -9.82 -2.89
C ALA A 450 -4.54 -10.05 -4.25
N ALA A 451 -4.39 -9.11 -5.20
CA ALA A 451 -4.92 -9.22 -6.54
C ALA A 451 -4.22 -10.31 -7.39
N ASP A 452 -2.92 -10.52 -7.20
CA ASP A 452 -2.19 -11.59 -7.89
C ASP A 452 -2.62 -12.95 -7.34
N VAL A 453 -2.68 -13.07 -6.01
CA VAL A 453 -3.14 -14.30 -5.36
C VAL A 453 -4.59 -14.59 -5.73
N ARG A 454 -5.47 -13.60 -5.82
CA ARG A 454 -6.86 -13.78 -6.31
C ARG A 454 -6.91 -14.39 -7.70
N LYS A 455 -6.04 -13.95 -8.62
CA LYS A 455 -5.99 -14.47 -10.01
C LYS A 455 -5.48 -15.91 -10.05
N LEU A 456 -4.58 -16.26 -9.15
CA LEU A 456 -4.00 -17.61 -9.05
C LEU A 456 -4.90 -18.59 -8.28
N TRP A 457 -5.68 -18.10 -7.30
CA TRP A 457 -6.44 -18.96 -6.40
C TRP A 457 -7.55 -19.69 -7.15
N PRO A 458 -7.65 -21.03 -7.04
CA PRO A 458 -8.68 -21.79 -7.73
C PRO A 458 -10.07 -21.44 -7.16
N VAL A 459 -11.02 -21.12 -8.05
CA VAL A 459 -12.42 -20.83 -7.71
C VAL A 459 -13.31 -21.78 -8.51
N PRO A 460 -14.16 -22.60 -7.85
CA PRO A 460 -15.04 -23.53 -8.55
C PRO A 460 -16.04 -22.84 -9.48
N GLY A 461 -16.17 -23.35 -10.71
CA GLY A 461 -17.16 -22.98 -11.70
C GLY A 461 -18.35 -23.97 -11.78
N PRO A 462 -19.36 -23.67 -12.61
CA PRO A 462 -20.59 -24.48 -12.71
C PRO A 462 -20.40 -25.92 -13.22
N HIS A 463 -19.27 -26.22 -13.84
CA HIS A 463 -18.96 -27.53 -14.41
C HIS A 463 -17.95 -28.33 -13.57
N ASP A 464 -17.52 -27.78 -12.43
CA ASP A 464 -16.56 -28.44 -11.58
C ASP A 464 -17.20 -29.51 -10.72
N ASP A 465 -16.45 -30.60 -10.52
CA ASP A 465 -16.76 -31.64 -9.55
C ASP A 465 -15.61 -31.79 -8.54
N LYS A 466 -15.78 -32.74 -7.60
CA LYS A 466 -14.81 -33.00 -6.54
C LYS A 466 -13.42 -33.45 -7.04
N TYR A 467 -13.30 -33.88 -8.29
CA TYR A 467 -12.04 -34.30 -8.92
C TYR A 467 -11.42 -33.18 -9.75
N THR A 468 -12.22 -32.36 -10.44
CA THR A 468 -11.68 -31.22 -11.21
C THR A 468 -11.12 -30.13 -10.29
N GLN A 469 -11.63 -30.01 -9.06
CA GLN A 469 -11.13 -29.09 -8.04
C GLN A 469 -9.88 -29.60 -7.28
N GLY A 470 -9.36 -30.77 -7.63
CA GLY A 470 -8.18 -31.35 -6.99
C GLY A 470 -8.51 -32.27 -5.82
N VAL A 471 -7.81 -33.42 -5.77
CA VAL A 471 -7.84 -34.40 -4.68
C VAL A 471 -6.49 -34.40 -3.96
N THR A 472 -6.43 -33.83 -2.77
CA THR A 472 -5.19 -33.79 -1.98
C THR A 472 -5.04 -35.04 -1.11
N GLY A 473 -3.92 -35.74 -1.27
CA GLY A 473 -3.49 -36.80 -0.37
C GLY A 473 -2.62 -36.24 0.75
N VAL A 474 -2.85 -36.64 2.00
CA VAL A 474 -2.14 -36.16 3.18
C VAL A 474 -1.55 -37.33 3.96
N VAL A 475 -0.22 -37.39 4.01
CA VAL A 475 0.58 -38.39 4.71
C VAL A 475 1.35 -37.70 5.83
N SER A 476 0.67 -37.55 6.96
CA SER A 476 1.19 -36.80 8.11
C SER A 476 0.71 -37.41 9.42
N GLY A 477 1.37 -37.02 10.50
CA GLY A 477 1.12 -37.48 11.85
C GLY A 477 1.61 -38.91 12.11
N SER A 478 1.73 -39.19 13.40
CA SER A 478 2.13 -40.47 13.96
C SER A 478 1.36 -40.66 15.27
N ALA A 479 1.55 -41.80 15.94
CA ALA A 479 1.03 -42.01 17.28
C ALA A 479 1.49 -40.92 18.26
N THR A 480 2.72 -40.41 18.10
CA THR A 480 3.29 -39.34 18.92
C THR A 480 2.79 -37.96 18.53
N TYR A 481 2.58 -37.70 17.24
CA TYR A 481 2.23 -36.38 16.72
C TYR A 481 0.94 -36.37 15.88
N PRO A 482 -0.22 -36.80 16.43
CA PRO A 482 -1.48 -36.83 15.67
C PRO A 482 -1.99 -35.43 15.32
N GLY A 483 -1.58 -34.39 16.06
CA GLY A 483 -1.98 -33.00 15.79
C GLY A 483 -1.53 -32.49 14.41
N ALA A 484 -0.37 -32.92 13.92
CA ALA A 484 0.13 -32.54 12.61
C ALA A 484 -0.80 -33.05 11.48
N ALA A 485 -1.37 -34.25 11.65
CA ALA A 485 -2.38 -34.80 10.75
C ALA A 485 -3.65 -33.96 10.72
N VAL A 486 -4.16 -33.58 11.90
CA VAL A 486 -5.37 -32.76 12.02
C VAL A 486 -5.19 -31.39 11.38
N LEU A 487 -4.05 -30.73 11.62
CA LEU A 487 -3.76 -29.38 11.12
C LEU A 487 -3.54 -29.36 9.60
N SER A 488 -2.68 -30.25 9.08
CA SER A 488 -2.39 -30.29 7.64
C SER A 488 -3.60 -30.73 6.81
N THR A 489 -4.35 -31.73 7.28
CA THR A 489 -5.58 -32.17 6.60
C THR A 489 -6.65 -31.10 6.64
N GLY A 490 -6.90 -30.50 7.81
CA GLY A 490 -7.88 -29.42 7.95
C GLY A 490 -7.52 -28.20 7.09
N ALA A 491 -6.23 -27.88 6.96
CA ALA A 491 -5.78 -26.79 6.12
C ALA A 491 -6.00 -27.05 4.62
N ALA A 492 -5.82 -28.29 4.17
CA ALA A 492 -6.17 -28.67 2.80
C ALA A 492 -7.68 -28.51 2.56
N VAL A 493 -8.53 -28.94 3.51
CA VAL A 493 -9.99 -28.74 3.45
C VAL A 493 -10.35 -27.25 3.41
N ALA A 494 -9.73 -26.43 4.27
CA ALA A 494 -10.07 -25.03 4.43
C ALA A 494 -9.57 -24.13 3.28
N ALA A 495 -8.46 -24.51 2.63
CA ALA A 495 -7.84 -23.72 1.57
C ALA A 495 -8.59 -23.86 0.24
N THR A 496 -8.58 -25.08 -0.28
CA THR A 496 -9.22 -25.50 -1.52
C THR A 496 -8.98 -27.00 -1.65
N SER A 497 -9.99 -27.79 -1.99
CA SER A 497 -9.85 -29.18 -2.40
C SER A 497 -11.24 -29.67 -2.71
N GLY A 498 -11.44 -30.28 -3.88
CA GLY A 498 -12.69 -30.98 -4.15
C GLY A 498 -12.85 -32.21 -3.24
N MET A 499 -11.73 -32.82 -2.84
CA MET A 499 -11.69 -33.94 -1.91
C MET A 499 -10.34 -34.01 -1.20
N VAL A 500 -10.33 -34.35 0.09
CA VAL A 500 -9.11 -34.60 0.86
C VAL A 500 -9.08 -36.04 1.34
N ARG A 501 -7.92 -36.68 1.18
CA ARG A 501 -7.67 -38.05 1.64
C ARG A 501 -6.51 -38.09 2.61
N TYR A 502 -6.79 -38.51 3.82
CA TYR A 502 -5.78 -38.73 4.83
C TYR A 502 -5.27 -40.17 4.79
N ALA A 503 -3.96 -40.36 4.92
CA ALA A 503 -3.32 -41.65 4.87
C ALA A 503 -2.30 -41.77 6.02
N GLY A 504 -2.65 -42.52 7.06
CA GLY A 504 -1.76 -42.72 8.22
C GLY A 504 -2.47 -43.17 9.48
N SER A 505 -1.72 -43.17 10.59
CA SER A 505 -2.18 -43.72 11.87
C SER A 505 -3.15 -42.82 12.66
N ALA A 506 -3.28 -41.54 12.31
CA ALA A 506 -4.12 -40.58 13.03
C ALA A 506 -5.55 -40.43 12.46
N GLY A 507 -6.04 -41.44 11.73
CA GLY A 507 -7.34 -41.42 11.06
C GLY A 507 -8.51 -41.05 11.98
N PRO A 508 -8.67 -41.67 13.17
CA PRO A 508 -9.73 -41.31 14.11
C PRO A 508 -9.67 -39.83 14.57
N GLN A 509 -8.47 -39.31 14.81
CA GLN A 509 -8.28 -37.92 15.24
C GLN A 509 -8.64 -36.94 14.12
N VAL A 510 -8.26 -37.26 12.87
CA VAL A 510 -8.66 -36.47 11.70
C VAL A 510 -10.18 -36.48 11.52
N LEU A 511 -10.80 -37.66 11.50
CA LEU A 511 -12.25 -37.80 11.26
C LEU A 511 -13.13 -37.17 12.35
N SER A 512 -12.63 -37.08 13.59
CA SER A 512 -13.34 -36.39 14.67
C SER A 512 -13.40 -34.87 14.50
N HIS A 513 -12.50 -34.28 13.72
CA HIS A 513 -12.48 -32.84 13.43
C HIS A 513 -12.98 -32.51 12.01
N TRP A 514 -12.76 -33.42 11.06
CA TRP A 514 -13.01 -33.23 9.63
C TRP A 514 -13.72 -34.47 9.04
N PRO A 515 -15.03 -34.65 9.30
CA PRO A 515 -15.78 -35.85 8.88
C PRO A 515 -15.90 -36.00 7.35
N GLU A 516 -15.68 -34.93 6.59
CA GLU A 516 -15.66 -34.94 5.11
C GLU A 516 -14.40 -35.60 4.52
N VAL A 517 -13.36 -35.85 5.32
CA VAL A 517 -12.11 -36.47 4.88
C VAL A 517 -12.27 -37.98 4.71
N ILE A 518 -11.66 -38.53 3.66
CA ILE A 518 -11.55 -39.98 3.51
C ILE A 518 -10.24 -40.44 4.15
N ALA A 519 -10.32 -41.17 5.25
CA ALA A 519 -9.16 -41.71 5.93
C ALA A 519 -8.84 -43.14 5.47
N ALA A 520 -7.57 -43.39 5.17
CA ALA A 520 -7.00 -44.70 4.91
C ALA A 520 -5.82 -44.96 5.86
N PRO A 521 -5.50 -46.23 6.17
CA PRO A 521 -4.40 -46.55 7.07
C PRO A 521 -3.03 -46.32 6.43
N SER A 522 -2.94 -46.36 5.10
CA SER A 522 -1.69 -46.23 4.35
C SER A 522 -1.86 -45.43 3.05
N PRO A 523 -0.78 -44.83 2.51
CA PRO A 523 -0.83 -44.11 1.23
C PRO A 523 -1.28 -44.97 0.04
N GLN A 524 -0.95 -46.27 0.05
CA GLN A 524 -1.34 -47.24 -0.96
C GLN A 524 -2.86 -47.46 -1.00
N GLU A 525 -3.51 -47.36 0.16
CA GLU A 525 -4.95 -47.58 0.34
C GLU A 525 -5.79 -46.29 0.24
N ALA A 526 -5.13 -45.13 0.15
CA ALA A 526 -5.81 -43.84 0.02
C ALA A 526 -6.51 -43.64 -1.34
N GLY A 527 -6.27 -44.53 -2.31
CA GLY A 527 -6.80 -44.43 -3.66
C GLY A 527 -6.22 -43.27 -4.48
N ARG A 528 -6.90 -42.88 -5.57
CA ARG A 528 -6.43 -41.83 -6.48
C ARG A 528 -6.41 -40.42 -5.87
N VAL A 529 -5.24 -39.80 -5.82
CA VAL A 529 -5.04 -38.38 -5.47
C VAL A 529 -4.36 -37.64 -6.63
N GLN A 530 -4.20 -36.32 -6.52
CA GLN A 530 -3.57 -35.45 -7.51
C GLN A 530 -2.33 -34.72 -6.97
N ALA A 531 -2.16 -34.63 -5.66
CA ALA A 531 -0.91 -34.21 -5.02
C ALA A 531 -0.76 -34.85 -3.65
N TRP A 532 0.46 -34.92 -3.13
CA TRP A 532 0.77 -35.43 -1.79
C TRP A 532 1.34 -34.35 -0.88
N VAL A 533 0.82 -34.27 0.34
CA VAL A 533 1.47 -33.64 1.49
C VAL A 533 2.16 -34.73 2.29
N VAL A 534 3.46 -34.62 2.54
CA VAL A 534 4.22 -35.63 3.29
C VAL A 534 5.19 -35.00 4.27
N GLY A 535 5.29 -35.57 5.48
CA GLY A 535 6.33 -35.21 6.44
C GLY A 535 5.88 -34.66 7.79
N PRO A 536 4.89 -33.77 7.91
CA PRO A 536 4.47 -33.20 9.20
C PRO A 536 4.18 -34.27 10.26
N GLY A 537 5.01 -34.36 11.31
CA GLY A 537 4.83 -35.29 12.43
C GLY A 537 4.91 -36.78 12.09
N LEU A 538 5.51 -37.17 10.96
CA LEU A 538 5.67 -38.59 10.57
C LEU A 538 6.66 -39.34 11.46
N GLY A 539 7.62 -38.65 12.09
CA GLY A 539 8.81 -39.27 12.67
C GLY A 539 9.83 -39.68 11.59
N THR A 540 10.87 -40.40 11.99
CA THR A 540 12.02 -40.74 11.13
C THR A 540 12.31 -42.23 11.07
N ASP A 541 11.33 -43.07 11.42
CA ASP A 541 11.45 -44.53 11.38
C ASP A 541 11.31 -45.09 9.95
N ASP A 542 11.38 -46.41 9.81
CA ASP A 542 11.31 -47.04 8.48
C ASP A 542 9.92 -46.94 7.84
N THR A 543 8.86 -46.79 8.65
CA THR A 543 7.51 -46.52 8.16
C THR A 543 7.44 -45.14 7.52
N ALA A 544 7.98 -44.13 8.20
CA ALA A 544 8.06 -42.76 7.68
C ALA A 544 8.92 -42.67 6.41
N LYS A 545 10.05 -43.41 6.36
CA LYS A 545 10.87 -43.53 5.14
C LYS A 545 10.10 -44.16 3.99
N ALA A 546 9.36 -45.24 4.24
CA ALA A 546 8.55 -45.89 3.21
C ALA A 546 7.43 -44.97 2.70
N ALA A 547 6.79 -44.21 3.59
CA ALA A 547 5.78 -43.22 3.25
C ALA A 547 6.34 -42.08 2.38
N LEU A 548 7.49 -41.50 2.76
CA LEU A 548 8.18 -40.49 1.95
C LEU A 548 8.57 -41.02 0.57
N ARG A 549 9.16 -42.22 0.52
CA ARG A 549 9.54 -42.87 -0.73
C ARG A 549 8.33 -43.07 -1.64
N PHE A 550 7.22 -43.59 -1.11
CA PHE A 550 5.99 -43.79 -1.87
C PHE A 550 5.50 -42.48 -2.52
N ALA A 551 5.48 -41.38 -1.78
CA ALA A 551 5.06 -40.08 -2.32
C ALA A 551 6.00 -39.60 -3.44
N LEU A 552 7.32 -39.68 -3.21
CA LEU A 552 8.35 -39.21 -4.16
C LEU A 552 8.57 -40.12 -5.37
N GLU A 553 8.19 -41.40 -5.31
CA GLU A 553 8.18 -42.31 -6.46
C GLU A 553 6.98 -42.11 -7.39
N SER A 554 5.94 -41.39 -6.94
CA SER A 554 4.77 -41.09 -7.77
C SER A 554 5.05 -39.97 -8.77
N ASP A 555 4.40 -39.98 -9.94
CA ASP A 555 4.49 -38.87 -10.92
C ASP A 555 3.64 -37.63 -10.54
N LEU A 556 3.13 -37.57 -9.30
CA LEU A 556 2.27 -36.50 -8.82
C LEU A 556 3.08 -35.39 -8.15
N PRO A 557 2.57 -34.14 -8.12
CA PRO A 557 3.10 -33.08 -7.26
C PRO A 557 3.22 -33.48 -5.79
N VAL A 558 4.32 -33.10 -5.13
CA VAL A 558 4.58 -33.41 -3.71
C VAL A 558 5.05 -32.17 -2.97
N ILE A 559 4.52 -31.94 -1.76
CA ILE A 559 5.09 -31.04 -0.75
C ILE A 559 5.69 -31.88 0.38
N VAL A 560 6.99 -31.70 0.62
CA VAL A 560 7.75 -32.32 1.71
C VAL A 560 8.03 -31.27 2.79
N ASP A 561 7.64 -31.56 4.03
CA ASP A 561 7.85 -30.67 5.19
C ASP A 561 8.38 -31.45 6.41
N ALA A 562 8.87 -30.73 7.42
CA ALA A 562 9.20 -31.28 8.74
C ALA A 562 10.05 -32.57 8.73
N ASP A 563 9.56 -33.67 9.30
CA ASP A 563 10.28 -34.94 9.36
C ASP A 563 10.59 -35.51 7.96
N GLY A 564 9.73 -35.21 6.98
CA GLY A 564 9.99 -35.55 5.58
C GLY A 564 11.24 -34.87 5.05
N LEU A 565 11.49 -33.60 5.42
CA LEU A 565 12.72 -32.90 5.05
C LEU A 565 13.95 -33.47 5.78
N THR A 566 13.78 -33.90 7.03
CA THR A 566 14.86 -34.57 7.78
C THR A 566 15.24 -35.91 7.13
N LEU A 567 14.25 -36.70 6.72
CA LEU A 567 14.47 -37.95 5.99
C LEU A 567 15.07 -37.70 4.60
N LEU A 568 14.61 -36.68 3.89
CA LEU A 568 15.14 -36.30 2.59
C LEU A 568 16.59 -35.82 2.68
N ALA A 569 16.96 -35.07 3.72
CA ALA A 569 18.34 -34.65 3.96
C ALA A 569 19.28 -35.85 4.18
N ALA A 570 18.77 -36.94 4.76
CA ALA A 570 19.53 -38.18 4.93
C ALA A 570 19.66 -39.00 3.63
N ASP A 571 18.74 -38.86 2.68
CA ASP A 571 18.82 -39.51 1.37
C ASP A 571 18.35 -38.60 0.20
N PRO A 572 19.16 -37.61 -0.21
CA PRO A 572 18.78 -36.66 -1.26
C PRO A 572 18.56 -37.30 -2.64
N ARG A 573 19.03 -38.55 -2.83
CA ARG A 573 18.84 -39.32 -4.07
C ARG A 573 17.37 -39.61 -4.35
N LEU A 574 16.48 -39.50 -3.36
CA LEU A 574 15.03 -39.60 -3.55
C LEU A 574 14.46 -38.55 -4.52
N LEU A 575 15.18 -37.46 -4.78
CA LEU A 575 14.82 -36.47 -5.80
C LEU A 575 15.56 -36.65 -7.13
N ALA A 576 16.55 -37.55 -7.20
CA ALA A 576 17.36 -37.70 -8.41
C ALA A 576 16.51 -38.22 -9.57
N GLY A 577 16.46 -37.45 -10.67
CA GLY A 577 15.71 -37.81 -11.88
C GLY A 577 14.19 -37.60 -11.78
N ARG A 578 13.69 -37.08 -10.66
CA ARG A 578 12.28 -36.74 -10.50
C ARG A 578 11.94 -35.49 -11.30
N SER A 579 10.95 -35.59 -12.20
CA SER A 579 10.44 -34.47 -13.01
C SER A 579 9.14 -33.87 -12.47
N ALA A 580 8.43 -34.61 -11.61
CA ALA A 580 7.16 -34.14 -11.04
C ALA A 580 7.39 -32.98 -10.05
N PRO A 581 6.50 -31.97 -10.03
CA PRO A 581 6.65 -30.78 -9.18
C PRO A 581 6.88 -31.15 -7.72
N THR A 582 7.90 -30.55 -7.10
CA THR A 582 8.24 -30.80 -5.70
C THR A 582 8.46 -29.47 -4.98
N VAL A 583 7.77 -29.29 -3.85
CA VAL A 583 7.97 -28.15 -2.94
C VAL A 583 8.60 -28.66 -1.66
N LEU A 584 9.63 -27.96 -1.17
CA LEU A 584 10.29 -28.20 0.10
C LEU A 584 10.09 -26.96 0.97
N THR A 585 9.68 -27.13 2.24
CA THR A 585 9.36 -25.99 3.12
C THR A 585 10.28 -25.87 4.34
N PRO A 586 11.62 -25.83 4.19
CA PRO A 586 12.51 -25.81 5.35
C PRO A 586 12.43 -24.52 6.16
N HIS A 587 12.48 -24.61 7.50
CA HIS A 587 12.98 -23.53 8.35
C HIS A 587 14.52 -23.51 8.37
N ALA A 588 15.15 -22.55 9.04
CA ALA A 588 16.62 -22.40 9.01
C ALA A 588 17.42 -23.68 9.36
N GLY A 589 17.07 -24.37 10.45
CA GLY A 589 17.71 -25.65 10.79
C GLY A 589 17.40 -26.82 9.83
N GLU A 590 16.21 -26.89 9.23
CA GLU A 590 15.90 -27.86 8.17
C GLU A 590 16.68 -27.55 6.89
N PHE A 591 16.81 -26.27 6.57
CA PHE A 591 17.59 -25.77 5.45
C PHE A 591 19.05 -26.16 5.62
N GLU A 592 19.63 -25.96 6.80
CA GLU A 592 21.00 -26.35 7.10
C GLU A 592 21.24 -27.84 6.88
N ARG A 593 20.30 -28.70 7.32
CA ARG A 593 20.39 -30.15 7.08
C ARG A 593 20.37 -30.50 5.60
N LEU A 594 19.51 -29.86 4.81
CA LEU A 594 19.42 -30.09 3.36
C LEU A 594 20.60 -29.48 2.60
N ALA A 595 21.06 -28.32 3.03
CA ALA A 595 22.00 -27.52 2.28
C ALA A 595 23.47 -27.77 2.64
N GLY A 596 23.72 -28.33 3.83
CA GLY A 596 25.03 -28.51 4.45
C GLY A 596 25.53 -27.28 5.22
N ALA A 597 24.79 -26.18 5.20
CA ALA A 597 25.13 -24.93 5.89
C ALA A 597 23.86 -24.07 6.09
N PRO A 598 23.82 -23.20 7.11
CA PRO A 598 22.70 -22.27 7.30
C PRO A 598 22.57 -21.32 6.09
N PRO A 599 21.38 -20.73 5.86
CA PRO A 599 21.16 -19.87 4.70
C PRO A 599 22.01 -18.58 4.68
N GLY A 600 22.65 -18.21 5.79
CA GLY A 600 23.45 -16.99 5.89
C GLY A 600 22.61 -15.70 5.83
N THR A 601 23.28 -14.59 5.56
CA THR A 601 22.65 -13.26 5.43
C THR A 601 21.93 -13.09 4.09
N ASP A 602 22.52 -13.59 3.00
CA ASP A 602 21.87 -13.61 1.67
C ASP A 602 20.95 -14.83 1.50
N ARG A 603 19.80 -14.74 2.15
CA ARG A 603 18.76 -15.78 2.12
C ARG A 603 18.23 -16.04 0.70
N VAL A 604 18.21 -15.02 -0.17
CA VAL A 604 17.68 -15.15 -1.54
C VAL A 604 18.60 -16.03 -2.37
N THR A 605 19.89 -15.71 -2.40
CA THR A 605 20.88 -16.51 -3.13
C THR A 605 20.98 -17.91 -2.56
N ALA A 606 20.98 -18.06 -1.23
CA ALA A 606 21.01 -19.39 -0.60
C ALA A 606 19.81 -20.26 -0.99
N THR A 607 18.60 -19.69 -1.01
CA THR A 607 17.37 -20.41 -1.39
C THR A 607 17.39 -20.81 -2.87
N ARG A 608 17.81 -19.91 -3.76
CA ARG A 608 17.98 -20.20 -5.20
C ARG A 608 18.97 -21.34 -5.42
N ASN A 609 20.13 -21.28 -4.78
CA ASN A 609 21.18 -22.30 -4.92
C ASN A 609 20.69 -23.68 -4.45
N LEU A 610 19.91 -23.74 -3.36
CA LEU A 610 19.33 -25.00 -2.90
C LEU A 610 18.27 -25.53 -3.88
N ALA A 611 17.41 -24.65 -4.40
CA ALA A 611 16.39 -25.01 -5.36
C ALA A 611 16.99 -25.60 -6.64
N GLU A 612 17.99 -24.93 -7.23
CA GLU A 612 18.71 -25.40 -8.42
C GLU A 612 19.40 -26.75 -8.19
N ARG A 613 20.12 -26.88 -7.06
CA ARG A 613 20.85 -28.12 -6.75
C ARG A 613 19.92 -29.33 -6.56
N LEU A 614 18.74 -29.13 -5.98
CA LEU A 614 17.78 -30.21 -5.73
C LEU A 614 16.77 -30.40 -6.86
N GLY A 615 16.73 -29.51 -7.85
CA GLY A 615 15.70 -29.53 -8.90
C GLY A 615 14.28 -29.36 -8.36
N ALA A 616 14.12 -28.68 -7.22
CA ALA A 616 12.86 -28.54 -6.51
C ALA A 616 12.58 -27.10 -6.10
N THR A 617 11.30 -26.75 -5.91
CA THR A 617 10.92 -25.46 -5.35
C THR A 617 11.22 -25.44 -3.86
N VAL A 618 11.94 -24.43 -3.37
CA VAL A 618 12.26 -24.26 -1.95
C VAL A 618 11.52 -23.03 -1.42
N LEU A 619 10.68 -23.25 -0.41
CA LEU A 619 10.08 -22.23 0.43
C LEU A 619 10.84 -22.17 1.76
N LEU A 620 11.79 -21.25 1.88
CA LEU A 620 12.56 -21.01 3.10
C LEU A 620 11.74 -20.16 4.09
N LYS A 621 11.24 -20.82 5.15
CA LYS A 621 10.44 -20.19 6.20
C LYS A 621 11.27 -19.15 6.98
N GLY A 622 10.62 -18.08 7.44
CA GLY A 622 11.21 -17.03 8.26
C GLY A 622 10.32 -15.80 8.34
N ASN A 623 10.80 -14.72 8.97
CA ASN A 623 10.10 -13.44 9.03
C ASN A 623 9.66 -12.95 7.64
N VAL A 624 10.54 -13.19 6.66
CA VAL A 624 10.26 -13.08 5.23
C VAL A 624 10.46 -14.47 4.65
N THR A 625 9.38 -15.02 4.12
CA THR A 625 9.44 -16.31 3.43
C THR A 625 9.99 -16.08 2.03
N VAL A 626 11.00 -16.87 1.64
CA VAL A 626 11.63 -16.81 0.32
C VAL A 626 11.24 -18.06 -0.45
N VAL A 627 10.67 -17.91 -1.64
CA VAL A 627 10.27 -19.03 -2.51
C VAL A 627 11.08 -18.96 -3.79
N ALA A 628 11.91 -19.97 -4.04
CA ALA A 628 12.67 -20.08 -5.28
C ALA A 628 12.35 -21.40 -6.00
N SER A 629 12.13 -21.31 -7.30
CA SER A 629 11.99 -22.46 -8.21
C SER A 629 13.12 -22.41 -9.25
N PRO A 630 13.67 -23.56 -9.70
CA PRO A 630 14.74 -23.59 -10.69
C PRO A 630 14.36 -22.83 -11.97
N GLY A 631 15.21 -21.90 -12.42
CA GLY A 631 14.98 -21.13 -13.65
C GLY A 631 13.78 -20.17 -13.64
N HIS A 632 13.18 -19.87 -12.48
CA HIS A 632 12.03 -18.96 -12.37
C HIS A 632 12.31 -17.81 -11.38
N ALA A 633 11.46 -16.78 -11.46
CA ALA A 633 11.49 -15.67 -10.51
C ALA A 633 11.35 -16.15 -9.06
N THR A 634 11.99 -15.42 -8.15
CA THR A 634 11.94 -15.70 -6.71
C THR A 634 10.90 -14.81 -6.05
N TYR A 635 10.02 -15.41 -5.25
CA TYR A 635 9.02 -14.67 -4.50
C TYR A 635 9.47 -14.39 -3.07
N LEU A 636 9.19 -13.18 -2.60
CA LEU A 636 9.34 -12.74 -1.22
C LEU A 636 7.95 -12.50 -0.63
N ASN A 637 7.69 -13.11 0.52
CA ASN A 637 6.48 -12.92 1.29
C ASN A 637 6.82 -12.39 2.69
N PRO A 638 6.83 -11.05 2.88
CA PRO A 638 6.93 -10.44 4.20
C PRO A 638 5.66 -10.75 5.00
N ALA A 639 5.78 -11.49 6.11
CA ALA A 639 4.61 -11.92 6.88
C ALA A 639 3.84 -10.77 7.55
N GLY A 640 4.51 -9.63 7.75
CA GLY A 640 3.97 -8.42 8.37
C GLY A 640 3.94 -8.44 9.90
N GLN A 641 4.02 -9.62 10.52
CA GLN A 641 4.08 -9.82 11.96
C GLN A 641 4.55 -11.23 12.30
N SER A 642 4.94 -11.44 13.56
CA SER A 642 5.56 -12.69 14.02
C SER A 642 4.60 -13.68 14.68
N TRP A 643 3.29 -13.42 14.72
CA TRP A 643 2.33 -14.28 15.43
C TRP A 643 2.19 -15.69 14.84
N ALA A 644 2.64 -15.91 13.60
CA ALA A 644 2.74 -17.25 13.00
C ALA A 644 3.88 -18.10 13.57
N ALA A 645 4.75 -17.55 14.45
CA ALA A 645 5.81 -18.29 15.13
C ALA A 645 5.27 -19.18 16.27
N THR A 646 4.39 -20.11 15.92
CA THR A 646 3.74 -21.05 16.84
C THR A 646 3.80 -22.47 16.29
N ALA A 647 3.87 -23.46 17.18
CA ALA A 647 3.95 -24.86 16.78
C ALA A 647 2.71 -25.27 15.97
N GLY A 648 2.93 -26.06 14.91
CA GLY A 648 1.89 -26.50 13.98
C GLY A 648 1.50 -25.49 12.89
N SER A 649 2.02 -24.25 12.92
CA SER A 649 1.78 -23.28 11.85
C SER A 649 2.32 -23.78 10.50
N GLY A 650 3.46 -24.46 10.51
CA GLY A 650 4.03 -25.12 9.32
C GLY A 650 3.10 -26.20 8.75
N ASP A 651 2.45 -26.98 9.61
CA ASP A 651 1.52 -28.03 9.18
C ASP A 651 0.32 -27.43 8.42
N VAL A 652 -0.19 -26.29 8.88
CA VAL A 652 -1.24 -25.53 8.20
C VAL A 652 -0.76 -25.05 6.83
N LEU A 653 0.44 -24.46 6.76
CA LEU A 653 1.03 -24.03 5.48
C LEU A 653 1.16 -25.21 4.49
N SER A 654 1.65 -26.37 4.95
CA SER A 654 1.84 -27.56 4.15
C SER A 654 0.52 -28.10 3.57
N GLY A 655 -0.57 -28.07 4.35
CA GLY A 655 -1.91 -28.41 3.86
C GLY A 655 -2.40 -27.44 2.77
N ILE A 656 -2.20 -26.13 2.95
CA ILE A 656 -2.56 -25.11 1.95
C ILE A 656 -1.78 -25.34 0.63
N ILE A 657 -0.48 -25.62 0.71
CA ILE A 657 0.36 -25.89 -0.47
C ILE A 657 -0.15 -27.14 -1.20
N GLY A 658 -0.40 -28.24 -0.47
CA GLY A 658 -0.88 -29.49 -1.07
C GLY A 658 -2.24 -29.36 -1.76
N ALA A 659 -3.11 -28.54 -1.20
CA ALA A 659 -4.38 -28.14 -1.79
C ALA A 659 -4.20 -27.43 -3.14
N LEU A 660 -3.33 -26.42 -3.20
CA LEU A 660 -3.07 -25.67 -4.43
C LEU A 660 -2.35 -26.50 -5.49
N LEU A 661 -1.41 -27.37 -5.09
CA LEU A 661 -0.76 -28.33 -5.99
C LEU A 661 -1.79 -29.31 -6.58
N ALA A 662 -2.71 -29.85 -5.77
CA ALA A 662 -3.75 -30.75 -6.25
C ALA A 662 -4.73 -30.07 -7.22
N ALA A 663 -4.95 -28.77 -7.05
CA ALA A 663 -5.75 -27.94 -7.96
C ALA A 663 -5.01 -27.58 -9.26
N GLY A 664 -3.74 -27.97 -9.42
CA GLY A 664 -2.97 -27.84 -10.66
C GLY A 664 -2.12 -26.58 -10.76
N LEU A 665 -1.90 -25.84 -9.68
CA LEU A 665 -0.97 -24.70 -9.70
C LEU A 665 0.49 -25.19 -9.86
N SER A 666 1.31 -24.34 -10.46
CA SER A 666 2.77 -24.55 -10.50
C SER A 666 3.33 -24.59 -9.08
N ALA A 667 4.45 -25.30 -8.86
CA ALA A 667 5.04 -25.41 -7.53
C ALA A 667 5.43 -24.06 -6.91
N GLY A 668 5.99 -23.15 -7.71
CA GLY A 668 6.34 -21.80 -7.28
C GLY A 668 5.13 -20.96 -6.90
N ASP A 669 4.09 -20.95 -7.75
CA ASP A 669 2.88 -20.17 -7.49
C ASP A 669 2.07 -20.73 -6.32
N ALA A 670 1.96 -22.06 -6.21
CA ALA A 670 1.31 -22.73 -5.08
C ALA A 670 2.02 -22.37 -3.75
N ALA A 671 3.35 -22.44 -3.72
CA ALA A 671 4.15 -22.10 -2.55
C ALA A 671 4.01 -20.60 -2.17
N ALA A 672 4.08 -19.70 -3.15
CA ALA A 672 3.97 -18.27 -2.91
C ALA A 672 2.56 -17.82 -2.50
N ALA A 673 1.51 -18.31 -3.18
CA ALA A 673 0.12 -18.02 -2.85
C ALA A 673 -0.26 -18.61 -1.47
N ALA A 674 0.20 -19.82 -1.16
CA ALA A 674 0.01 -20.41 0.17
C ALA A 674 0.69 -19.59 1.27
N ALA A 675 1.95 -19.16 1.06
CA ALA A 675 2.66 -18.33 2.03
C ALA A 675 1.93 -17.00 2.30
N PHE A 676 1.38 -16.38 1.25
CA PHE A 676 0.59 -15.15 1.36
C PHE A 676 -0.69 -15.37 2.17
N VAL A 677 -1.51 -16.37 1.80
CA VAL A 677 -2.77 -16.66 2.50
C VAL A 677 -2.52 -17.10 3.94
N HIS A 678 -1.50 -17.92 4.18
CA HIS A 678 -1.11 -18.35 5.53
C HIS A 678 -0.70 -17.16 6.41
N ALA A 679 0.17 -16.27 5.91
CA ALA A 679 0.54 -15.06 6.64
C ALA A 679 -0.69 -14.19 6.94
N ARG A 680 -1.56 -14.00 5.95
CA ARG A 680 -2.81 -13.25 6.13
C ARG A 680 -3.74 -13.90 7.16
N ALA A 681 -3.87 -15.23 7.16
CA ALA A 681 -4.67 -15.97 8.14
C ALA A 681 -4.12 -15.80 9.56
N ALA A 682 -2.80 -15.86 9.73
CA ALA A 682 -2.18 -15.57 11.02
C ALA A 682 -2.41 -14.12 11.47
N ASN A 683 -2.43 -13.17 10.54
CA ASN A 683 -2.70 -11.76 10.82
C ASN A 683 -4.14 -11.51 11.24
N LEU A 684 -5.10 -12.12 10.56
CA LEU A 684 -6.51 -12.08 10.95
C LEU A 684 -6.71 -12.76 12.31
N SER A 685 -6.12 -13.93 12.51
CA SER A 685 -6.27 -14.71 13.73
C SER A 685 -5.72 -14.00 14.97
N ALA A 686 -4.58 -13.30 14.82
CA ALA A 686 -4.02 -12.48 15.88
C ALA A 686 -4.89 -11.26 16.20
N ALA A 687 -5.55 -10.67 15.20
CA ALA A 687 -6.42 -9.51 15.40
C ALA A 687 -7.81 -9.87 15.96
N ASP A 688 -8.22 -11.14 15.92
CA ASP A 688 -9.54 -11.56 16.39
C ASP A 688 -9.57 -11.87 17.91
N PRO A 689 -10.53 -11.33 18.70
CA PRO A 689 -11.57 -10.35 18.36
C PRO A 689 -11.20 -8.89 18.69
N GLY A 690 -9.95 -8.65 19.11
CA GLY A 690 -9.55 -7.44 19.81
C GLY A 690 -9.17 -6.25 18.92
N PRO A 691 -9.05 -5.05 19.50
CA PRO A 691 -8.59 -3.85 18.78
C PRO A 691 -7.09 -3.89 18.45
N SER A 692 -6.36 -4.94 18.85
CA SER A 692 -4.92 -5.08 18.65
C SER A 692 -4.54 -6.57 18.52
N PRO A 693 -3.45 -6.88 17.80
CA PRO A 693 -2.97 -8.26 17.66
C PRO A 693 -2.60 -8.90 19.00
N ALA A 694 -2.96 -10.16 19.18
CA ALA A 694 -2.70 -10.99 20.35
C ALA A 694 -2.13 -12.37 19.94
N PRO A 695 -1.56 -13.15 20.89
CA PRO A 695 -1.06 -14.50 20.59
C PRO A 695 -2.09 -15.39 19.87
N THR A 696 -1.62 -16.13 18.87
CA THR A 696 -2.43 -17.08 18.08
C THR A 696 -1.84 -18.49 18.13
N SER A 697 -2.67 -19.50 17.90
CA SER A 697 -2.29 -20.91 17.74
C SER A 697 -2.50 -21.37 16.29
N ALA A 698 -1.88 -22.49 15.90
CA ALA A 698 -2.09 -23.09 14.59
C ALA A 698 -3.57 -23.43 14.30
N SER A 699 -4.33 -23.87 15.31
CA SER A 699 -5.77 -24.12 15.16
C SER A 699 -6.57 -22.84 14.86
N ARG A 700 -6.21 -21.71 15.48
CA ARG A 700 -6.83 -20.42 15.15
C ARG A 700 -6.39 -19.90 13.77
N ILE A 701 -5.12 -20.08 13.40
CA ILE A 701 -4.63 -19.76 12.04
C ILE A 701 -5.45 -20.54 11.00
N LEU A 702 -5.60 -21.85 11.21
CA LEU A 702 -6.41 -22.74 10.38
C LEU A 702 -7.85 -22.23 10.26
N ALA A 703 -8.49 -21.87 11.38
CA ALA A 703 -9.85 -21.34 11.38
C ALA A 703 -9.99 -20.04 10.55
N HIS A 704 -8.90 -19.26 10.39
CA HIS A 704 -8.88 -18.01 9.64
C HIS A 704 -8.45 -18.15 8.17
N VAL A 705 -8.08 -19.35 7.69
CA VAL A 705 -7.68 -19.56 6.29
C VAL A 705 -8.79 -19.13 5.32
N ARG A 706 -10.04 -19.55 5.57
CA ARG A 706 -11.19 -19.18 4.73
C ARG A 706 -11.44 -17.67 4.72
N ALA A 707 -11.31 -17.01 5.86
CA ALA A 707 -11.45 -15.56 5.97
C ALA A 707 -10.34 -14.81 5.22
N ALA A 708 -9.10 -15.33 5.26
CA ALA A 708 -7.98 -14.79 4.51
C ALA A 708 -8.20 -14.88 3.00
N ILE A 709 -8.72 -16.00 2.51
CA ILE A 709 -9.06 -16.23 1.09
C ILE A 709 -10.23 -15.34 0.66
N ALA A 710 -11.30 -15.29 1.46
CA ALA A 710 -12.48 -14.46 1.15
C ALA A 710 -12.17 -12.96 1.06
N ALA A 711 -11.07 -12.53 1.70
CA ALA A 711 -10.63 -11.13 1.71
C ALA A 711 -9.52 -10.83 0.69
N LEU A 712 -9.01 -11.82 -0.05
CA LEU A 712 -8.33 -11.57 -1.33
C LEU A 712 -9.25 -10.74 -2.19
#